data_AF-A0A0J7IJ37-F1
#
_entry.id   AF-A0A0J7IJ37-F1
#
_cell.length_a   1.000
_cell.length_b   1.000
_cell.length_c   1.000
_cell.angle_alpha   90.00
_cell.angle_beta   90.00
_cell.angle_gamma   90.00
#
_symmetry.space_group_name_H-M   'P 1'
#
loop_
_entity.id
_entity.type
_entity.pdbx_description
1 polymer ?
#
loop_
_entity_poly.entity_id
_entity_poly.type
_entity_poly.pdbx_seq_one_letter_code
_entity_poly.pdbx_strand_id
1 'polypeptide(L)'
;MSSKTHRDEKNFNQAALDYHKAEPKGKIEVIPSKPHSSQRDLSLAYSPGVAVPCMEIHDKPETVYDYTGKGNLVAVISNGTAVLGLGDIGAEASKPVMEGKGLLFKIFADINVFDIEINEKDPDKFIQIVKGIAPTFGGINLEDIKAPEAFYIEQKLKEELDIPLMHDDQHGTAIISAAALINSLQIANKKIEEVKMVVNGAGAAAIACTNLYISLGLRRENVLMCDSKGVINHKRENLTPEKIDFIANTDIETLEDAVKGSDVFIGLSKGNVMTPEMLNSMNENPIVFALANPDPEIAYDLAVETRKDVIMATGRSDYPNQVNNVLGFPYIFRGALDVQATGINEEMKLAAVHAIADLAKEPVPEAVILAYNVQNLQFGREYFIPKPFDNRLITKVSSAVAKAAIESGIAGKSIEDFEEYENQLLDRMGRDEKLVRMMQSRAKSNPKRITLGNAEEYNVLKAAQILYEEGIAFPSLLGDKQYIKEQMERFGINLDIPIIDPSDDDQKENRKRYRETLWKLRQRKGMNEYKAKRYVRQRDYFGPLMLRHGDTDGLIVGFSKNYTSVLRPVLEVIEKDKGVDKIAAMMMILSEKKPIFFADTSINQNPTAEDLVNIAKMAEITVKSFAIEPRIAMLGFENFAAISDTSKKVAKAVSILHEKYPKMIVDGEIQPDFAMNSDHLSDYPFSKLGTTPANTFVFPNLESANLSYKIIRGMKVAQVIGPILMGLKQPVHVLQMRSSVDEIVNLATVAVLDAQRRESKNK
;
A
#
# COMPACT_ATOMS: atom_id res chain seq x y z
N MET A 1 -19.74 -19.88 -0.46
CA MET A 1 -20.87 -19.80 -1.42
C MET A 1 -20.45 -18.84 -2.52
N SER A 2 -20.17 -19.36 -3.72
CA SER A 2 -19.75 -18.58 -4.88
C SER A 2 -20.85 -17.60 -5.28
N SER A 3 -20.55 -16.30 -5.29
CA SER A 3 -21.46 -15.31 -5.85
C SER A 3 -21.45 -15.47 -7.36
N LYS A 4 -22.46 -16.15 -7.91
CA LYS A 4 -22.79 -16.05 -9.33
C LYS A 4 -23.16 -14.60 -9.65
N THR A 5 -22.18 -13.74 -9.89
CA THR A 5 -22.40 -12.47 -10.55
C THR A 5 -22.63 -12.76 -12.02
N HIS A 6 -23.87 -13.00 -12.41
CA HIS A 6 -24.29 -12.78 -13.79
C HIS A 6 -24.10 -11.30 -14.09
N ARG A 7 -22.91 -10.94 -14.56
CA ARG A 7 -22.61 -9.58 -15.00
C ARG A 7 -23.46 -9.31 -16.24
N ASP A 8 -24.29 -8.28 -16.19
CA ASP A 8 -25.00 -7.81 -17.38
C ASP A 8 -23.96 -7.25 -18.37
N GLU A 9 -23.58 -8.08 -19.34
CA GLU A 9 -22.52 -7.77 -20.31
C GLU A 9 -22.82 -6.49 -21.09
N LYS A 10 -24.08 -6.22 -21.42
CA LYS A 10 -24.45 -5.02 -22.17
C LYS A 10 -24.19 -3.77 -21.35
N ASN A 11 -24.59 -3.78 -20.08
CA ASN A 11 -24.33 -2.67 -19.16
C ASN A 11 -22.83 -2.52 -18.87
N PHE A 12 -22.09 -3.62 -18.74
CA PHE A 12 -20.64 -3.56 -18.54
C PHE A 12 -19.91 -2.98 -19.76
N ASN A 13 -20.27 -3.42 -20.97
CA ASN A 13 -19.69 -2.90 -22.22
C ASN A 13 -19.94 -1.40 -22.37
N GLN A 14 -21.17 -0.95 -22.09
CA GLN A 14 -21.49 0.49 -22.11
C GLN A 14 -20.69 1.26 -21.05
N ALA A 15 -20.59 0.72 -19.82
CA ALA A 15 -19.80 1.35 -18.76
C ALA A 15 -18.30 1.44 -19.13
N ALA A 16 -17.74 0.44 -19.81
CA ALA A 16 -16.36 0.49 -20.31
C ALA A 16 -16.20 1.59 -21.38
N LEU A 17 -17.12 1.70 -22.34
CA LEU A 17 -17.08 2.77 -23.35
C LEU A 17 -17.22 4.16 -22.71
N ASP A 18 -18.13 4.31 -21.75
CA ASP A 18 -18.35 5.57 -21.04
C ASP A 18 -17.14 5.96 -20.20
N TYR A 19 -16.48 4.99 -19.55
CA TYR A 19 -15.24 5.20 -18.81
C TYR A 19 -14.13 5.78 -19.68
N HIS A 20 -13.95 5.27 -20.90
CA HIS A 20 -12.93 5.78 -21.84
C HIS A 20 -13.31 7.13 -22.50
N LYS A 21 -14.61 7.44 -22.58
CA LYS A 21 -15.14 8.65 -23.23
C LYS A 21 -15.26 9.84 -22.29
N ALA A 22 -15.30 9.61 -20.97
CA ALA A 22 -15.35 10.66 -19.96
C ALA A 22 -14.14 11.60 -20.11
N GLU A 23 -14.33 12.90 -19.86
CA GLU A 23 -13.26 13.89 -20.00
C GLU A 23 -12.36 13.95 -18.74
N PRO A 24 -11.03 14.04 -18.88
CA PRO A 24 -10.29 13.97 -20.14
C PRO A 24 -10.34 12.56 -20.76
N LYS A 25 -10.58 12.48 -22.07
CA LYS A 25 -10.69 11.19 -22.79
C LYS A 25 -9.42 10.34 -22.67
N GLY A 26 -9.61 9.02 -22.69
CA GLY A 26 -8.52 8.07 -22.51
C GLY A 26 -8.19 7.86 -21.03
N LYS A 27 -7.02 7.29 -20.75
CA LYS A 27 -6.63 6.92 -19.37
C LYS A 27 -5.35 7.58 -18.87
N ILE A 28 -4.69 8.38 -19.71
CA ILE A 28 -3.40 8.99 -19.42
C ILE A 28 -3.39 10.47 -19.81
N GLU A 29 -2.60 11.26 -19.09
CA GLU A 29 -2.36 12.68 -19.39
C GLU A 29 -0.90 13.06 -19.12
N VAL A 30 -0.43 14.14 -19.75
CA VAL A 30 0.92 14.67 -19.53
C VAL A 30 0.83 15.92 -18.67
N ILE A 31 1.38 15.84 -17.46
CA ILE A 31 1.37 16.94 -16.48
C ILE A 31 2.79 17.47 -16.27
N PRO A 32 3.03 18.80 -16.34
CA PRO A 32 4.32 19.39 -16.00
C PRO A 32 4.75 19.08 -14.55
N SER A 33 5.99 18.65 -14.35
CA SER A 33 6.52 18.30 -13.03
C SER A 33 7.21 19.45 -12.28
N LYS A 34 7.40 20.60 -12.95
CA LYS A 34 8.11 21.78 -12.41
C LYS A 34 7.19 23.00 -12.34
N PRO A 35 7.49 23.99 -11.47
CA PRO A 35 6.83 25.30 -11.49
C PRO A 35 6.87 25.91 -12.90
N HIS A 36 5.79 26.57 -13.30
CA HIS A 36 5.62 27.11 -14.66
C HIS A 36 4.69 28.33 -14.69
N SER A 37 4.46 29.00 -13.55
CA SER A 37 3.48 30.08 -13.42
C SER A 37 4.10 31.48 -13.45
N SER A 38 5.43 31.60 -13.46
CA SER A 38 6.13 32.89 -13.52
C SER A 38 7.07 33.01 -14.73
N GLN A 39 7.45 34.24 -15.07
CA GLN A 39 8.46 34.51 -16.10
C GLN A 39 9.80 33.83 -15.76
N ARG A 40 10.16 33.81 -14.47
CA ARG A 40 11.36 33.12 -13.99
C ARG A 40 11.25 31.62 -14.27
N ASP A 41 10.12 31.01 -13.94
CA ASP A 41 9.91 29.58 -14.18
C ASP A 41 10.01 29.24 -15.67
N LEU A 42 9.38 30.03 -16.55
CA LEU A 42 9.48 29.85 -18.00
C LEU A 42 10.92 30.02 -18.51
N SER A 43 11.69 30.96 -17.96
CA SER A 43 13.10 31.16 -18.34
C SER A 43 14.01 30.01 -17.92
N LEU A 44 13.61 29.21 -16.93
CA LEU A 44 14.33 28.02 -16.47
C LEU A 44 13.85 26.76 -17.22
N ALA A 45 12.53 26.61 -17.39
CA ALA A 45 11.93 25.47 -18.07
C ALA A 45 12.16 25.48 -19.58
N TYR A 46 12.39 26.66 -20.16
CA TYR A 46 12.64 26.87 -21.58
C TYR A 46 13.79 27.85 -21.80
N SER A 47 13.81 28.53 -22.95
CA SER A 47 14.85 29.49 -23.29
C SER A 47 14.88 30.70 -22.33
N PRO A 48 16.08 31.14 -21.90
CA PRO A 48 17.39 30.61 -22.26
C PRO A 48 17.90 29.46 -21.37
N GLY A 49 17.28 29.20 -20.22
CA GLY A 49 17.79 28.28 -19.19
C GLY A 49 17.93 26.83 -19.64
N VAL A 50 17.03 26.33 -20.49
CA VAL A 50 17.05 24.95 -21.01
C VAL A 50 18.33 24.62 -21.81
N ALA A 51 19.04 25.63 -22.33
CA ALA A 51 20.30 25.40 -23.03
C ALA A 51 21.39 24.80 -22.13
N VAL A 52 21.37 25.10 -20.83
CA VAL A 52 22.37 24.61 -19.86
C VAL A 52 22.34 23.08 -19.74
N PRO A 53 21.22 22.43 -19.37
CA PRO A 53 21.18 20.97 -19.31
C PRO A 53 21.40 20.30 -20.68
N CYS A 54 21.02 20.95 -21.80
CA CYS A 54 21.33 20.42 -23.13
C CYS A 54 22.83 20.31 -23.38
N MET A 55 23.61 21.34 -23.01
CA MET A 55 25.07 21.31 -23.16
C MET A 55 25.73 20.34 -22.19
N GLU A 56 25.24 20.25 -20.94
CA GLU A 56 25.75 19.24 -19.99
C GLU A 56 25.56 17.80 -20.53
N ILE A 57 24.40 17.49 -21.12
CA ILE A 57 24.14 16.19 -21.74
C ILE A 57 25.01 15.98 -23.00
N HIS A 58 25.25 17.04 -23.78
CA HIS A 58 26.16 16.95 -24.93
C HIS A 58 27.58 16.57 -24.52
N ASP A 59 28.07 17.18 -23.44
CA ASP A 59 29.42 16.94 -22.92
C ASP A 59 29.52 15.61 -22.15
N LYS A 60 28.43 15.19 -21.47
CA LYS A 60 28.32 13.97 -20.66
C LYS A 60 26.97 13.28 -20.89
N PRO A 61 26.87 12.38 -21.89
CA PRO A 61 25.61 11.75 -22.28
C PRO A 61 24.86 11.05 -21.14
N GLU A 62 25.56 10.51 -20.14
CA GLU A 62 24.97 9.84 -18.98
C GLU A 62 24.12 10.76 -18.09
N THR A 63 24.39 12.07 -18.09
CA THR A 63 23.63 13.06 -17.30
C THR A 63 22.22 13.29 -17.85
N VAL A 64 21.86 12.66 -18.98
CA VAL A 64 20.48 12.59 -19.45
C VAL A 64 19.54 12.00 -18.39
N TYR A 65 20.03 11.10 -17.54
CA TYR A 65 19.27 10.52 -16.43
C TYR A 65 19.07 11.50 -15.26
N ASP A 66 19.92 12.52 -15.13
CA ASP A 66 19.86 13.52 -14.06
C ASP A 66 18.97 14.70 -14.43
N TYR A 67 19.04 15.15 -15.69
CA TYR A 67 18.40 16.37 -16.16
C TYR A 67 17.10 16.16 -16.94
N THR A 68 16.70 14.92 -17.21
CA THR A 68 15.48 14.60 -17.96
C THR A 68 14.61 13.57 -17.25
N GLY A 69 13.42 13.31 -17.82
CA GLY A 69 12.54 12.24 -17.35
C GLY A 69 12.98 10.82 -17.73
N LYS A 70 14.06 10.64 -18.51
CA LYS A 70 14.47 9.33 -19.08
C LYS A 70 14.53 8.22 -18.04
N GLY A 71 15.15 8.47 -16.88
CA GLY A 71 15.31 7.47 -15.81
C GLY A 71 14.02 6.98 -15.16
N ASN A 72 12.88 7.59 -15.46
CA ASN A 72 11.57 7.18 -14.94
C ASN A 72 10.51 7.03 -16.04
N LEU A 73 10.93 6.92 -17.30
CA LEU A 73 10.05 6.89 -18.46
C LEU A 73 10.19 5.58 -19.23
N VAL A 74 9.09 4.85 -19.40
CA VAL A 74 9.03 3.60 -20.16
C VAL A 74 8.18 3.78 -21.42
N ALA A 75 8.62 3.21 -22.54
CA ALA A 75 7.79 3.07 -23.73
C ALA A 75 6.99 1.77 -23.64
N VAL A 76 5.67 1.84 -23.77
CA VAL A 76 4.84 0.66 -24.04
C VAL A 76 4.61 0.61 -25.54
N ILE A 77 5.20 -0.36 -26.24
CA ILE A 77 5.25 -0.39 -27.71
C ILE A 77 4.50 -1.62 -28.23
N SER A 78 3.57 -1.39 -29.17
CA SER A 78 2.85 -2.45 -29.87
C SER A 78 2.63 -2.08 -31.34
N ASN A 79 2.44 -3.09 -32.20
CA ASN A 79 1.86 -2.91 -33.54
C ASN A 79 0.41 -3.44 -33.66
N GLY A 80 -0.18 -3.88 -32.54
CA GLY A 80 -1.56 -4.36 -32.47
C GLY A 80 -1.84 -5.65 -33.24
N THR A 81 -0.81 -6.49 -33.44
CA THR A 81 -0.94 -7.74 -34.23
C THR A 81 -1.39 -8.95 -33.40
N ALA A 82 -1.36 -8.86 -32.07
CA ALA A 82 -1.80 -9.92 -31.16
C ALA A 82 -2.49 -9.36 -29.91
N VAL A 83 -3.45 -8.45 -30.08
CA VAL A 83 -4.09 -7.77 -28.95
C VAL A 83 -4.97 -8.72 -28.16
N LEU A 84 -4.57 -9.07 -26.93
CA LEU A 84 -5.31 -9.97 -26.05
C LEU A 84 -5.68 -11.29 -26.78
N GLY A 85 -6.96 -11.68 -26.76
CA GLY A 85 -7.51 -12.78 -27.56
C GLY A 85 -8.14 -12.35 -28.90
N LEU A 86 -7.99 -11.07 -29.29
CA LEU A 86 -8.65 -10.48 -30.47
C LEU A 86 -7.81 -10.64 -31.75
N GLY A 87 -6.51 -10.90 -31.61
CA GLY A 87 -5.59 -11.06 -32.74
C GLY A 87 -5.17 -9.71 -33.34
N ASP A 88 -4.97 -9.70 -34.66
CA ASP A 88 -4.50 -8.53 -35.41
C ASP A 88 -5.67 -7.56 -35.67
N ILE A 89 -5.84 -6.60 -34.76
CA ILE A 89 -6.84 -5.52 -34.86
C ILE A 89 -6.23 -4.18 -35.25
N GLY A 90 -4.89 -4.13 -35.37
CA GLY A 90 -4.14 -2.96 -35.80
C GLY A 90 -3.75 -2.01 -34.68
N ALA A 91 -2.77 -1.15 -34.98
CA ALA A 91 -2.13 -0.22 -34.05
C ALA A 91 -3.13 0.69 -33.32
N GLU A 92 -4.03 1.39 -34.05
CA GLU A 92 -5.00 2.32 -33.44
C GLU A 92 -5.97 1.62 -32.47
N ALA A 93 -6.44 0.43 -32.83
CA ALA A 93 -7.38 -0.33 -32.01
C ALA A 93 -6.72 -0.93 -30.76
N SER A 94 -5.38 -1.06 -30.75
CA SER A 94 -4.61 -1.51 -29.59
C SER A 94 -4.41 -0.42 -28.53
N LYS A 95 -4.53 0.86 -28.90
CA LYS A 95 -4.25 2.01 -28.03
C LYS A 95 -4.93 1.95 -26.66
N PRO A 96 -6.24 1.60 -26.53
CA PRO A 96 -6.87 1.48 -25.23
C PRO A 96 -6.17 0.45 -24.32
N VAL A 97 -5.57 -0.61 -24.86
CA VAL A 97 -4.82 -1.60 -24.06
C VAL A 97 -3.49 -1.00 -23.60
N MET A 98 -2.78 -0.32 -24.50
CA MET A 98 -1.47 0.31 -24.22
C MET A 98 -1.58 1.43 -23.18
N GLU A 99 -2.57 2.32 -23.29
CA GLU A 99 -2.89 3.31 -22.25
C GLU A 99 -3.19 2.63 -20.90
N GLY A 100 -3.78 1.43 -20.95
CA GLY A 100 -4.04 0.62 -19.75
C GLY A 100 -2.75 0.18 -19.09
N LYS A 101 -1.79 -0.34 -19.84
CA LYS A 101 -0.47 -0.69 -19.31
C LYS A 101 0.23 0.55 -18.73
N GLY A 102 0.14 1.69 -19.40
CA GLY A 102 0.64 2.97 -18.89
C GLY A 102 0.03 3.38 -17.54
N LEU A 103 -1.29 3.26 -17.40
CA LEU A 103 -1.98 3.48 -16.13
C LEU A 103 -1.45 2.54 -15.03
N LEU A 104 -1.28 1.25 -15.33
CA LEU A 104 -0.82 0.25 -14.37
C LEU A 104 0.62 0.54 -13.89
N PHE A 105 1.54 0.88 -14.81
CA PHE A 105 2.90 1.33 -14.46
C PHE A 105 2.87 2.52 -13.50
N LYS A 106 1.97 3.49 -13.74
CA LYS A 106 1.89 4.69 -12.93
C LYS A 106 1.36 4.41 -11.53
N ILE A 107 0.26 3.67 -11.40
CA ILE A 107 -0.40 3.45 -10.11
C ILE A 107 0.31 2.45 -9.21
N PHE A 108 1.07 1.49 -9.79
CA PHE A 108 1.74 0.43 -9.02
C PHE A 108 3.24 0.68 -8.81
N ALA A 109 3.88 1.51 -9.63
CA ALA A 109 5.33 1.70 -9.58
C ALA A 109 5.80 3.16 -9.73
N ASP A 110 4.87 4.12 -9.84
CA ASP A 110 5.18 5.54 -10.12
C ASP A 110 6.09 5.72 -11.36
N ILE A 111 5.91 4.86 -12.37
CA ILE A 111 6.63 4.93 -13.64
C ILE A 111 5.79 5.74 -14.63
N ASN A 112 6.42 6.73 -15.28
CA ASN A 112 5.77 7.46 -16.35
C ASN A 112 5.85 6.64 -17.65
N VAL A 113 4.81 6.71 -18.46
CA VAL A 113 4.73 5.92 -19.69
C VAL A 113 4.29 6.79 -20.85
N PHE A 114 4.89 6.54 -22.02
CA PHE A 114 4.24 6.81 -23.30
C PHE A 114 3.91 5.48 -23.97
N ASP A 115 2.66 5.35 -24.36
CA ASP A 115 2.20 4.31 -25.26
C ASP A 115 2.50 4.70 -26.71
N ILE A 116 3.07 3.76 -27.47
CA ILE A 116 3.55 3.98 -28.84
C ILE A 116 3.01 2.86 -29.74
N GLU A 117 1.94 3.18 -30.47
CA GLU A 117 1.31 2.29 -31.44
C GLU A 117 1.98 2.43 -32.82
N ILE A 118 2.85 1.48 -33.18
CA ILE A 118 3.59 1.49 -34.46
C ILE A 118 2.78 0.77 -35.54
N ASN A 119 2.33 1.50 -36.56
CA ASN A 119 1.66 0.90 -37.72
C ASN A 119 2.66 0.33 -38.75
N GLU A 120 3.45 -0.66 -38.34
CA GLU A 120 4.39 -1.39 -39.19
C GLU A 120 4.41 -2.89 -38.81
N LYS A 121 4.35 -3.75 -39.84
CA LYS A 121 4.29 -5.22 -39.68
C LYS A 121 5.59 -5.90 -40.08
N ASP A 122 6.45 -5.22 -40.83
CA ASP A 122 7.81 -5.68 -41.12
C ASP A 122 8.67 -5.59 -39.86
N PRO A 123 9.21 -6.72 -39.36
CA PRO A 123 9.93 -6.73 -38.09
C PRO A 123 11.23 -5.93 -38.14
N ASP A 124 11.95 -5.91 -39.26
CA ASP A 124 13.21 -5.16 -39.38
C ASP A 124 12.94 -3.65 -39.33
N LYS A 125 11.91 -3.18 -40.02
CA LYS A 125 11.50 -1.76 -39.96
C LYS A 125 10.97 -1.39 -38.58
N PHE A 126 10.20 -2.27 -37.94
CA PHE A 126 9.74 -2.07 -36.57
C PHE A 126 10.93 -1.89 -35.61
N ILE A 127 11.95 -2.77 -35.70
CA ILE A 127 13.19 -2.66 -34.92
C ILE A 127 13.87 -1.31 -35.16
N GLN A 128 14.01 -0.86 -36.41
CA GLN A 128 14.62 0.45 -36.71
C GLN A 128 13.85 1.62 -36.09
N ILE A 129 12.52 1.59 -36.10
CA ILE A 129 11.68 2.63 -35.48
C ILE A 129 11.91 2.66 -33.97
N VAL A 130 11.86 1.49 -33.30
CA VAL A 130 12.07 1.39 -31.86
C VAL A 130 13.45 1.90 -31.46
N LYS A 131 14.50 1.52 -32.19
CA LYS A 131 15.85 2.03 -31.97
C LYS A 131 15.94 3.54 -32.12
N GLY A 132 15.29 4.10 -33.14
CA GLY A 132 15.28 5.54 -33.39
C GLY A 132 14.68 6.37 -32.25
N ILE A 133 13.73 5.81 -31.50
CA ILE A 133 13.05 6.50 -30.39
C ILE A 133 13.61 6.14 -29.00
N ALA A 134 14.45 5.11 -28.90
CA ALA A 134 15.05 4.63 -27.65
C ALA A 134 15.77 5.72 -26.81
N PRO A 135 16.42 6.76 -27.38
CA PRO A 135 17.04 7.82 -26.58
C PRO A 135 16.10 8.50 -25.57
N THR A 136 14.79 8.56 -25.85
CA THR A 136 13.77 9.15 -24.97
C THR A 136 13.53 8.33 -23.70
N PHE A 137 13.69 7.01 -23.76
CA PHE A 137 13.16 6.09 -22.76
C PHE A 137 14.25 5.51 -21.87
N GLY A 138 13.92 5.30 -20.59
CA GLY A 138 14.75 4.55 -19.65
C GLY A 138 14.53 3.05 -19.74
N GLY A 139 13.44 2.59 -20.37
CA GLY A 139 13.15 1.17 -20.63
C GLY A 139 12.03 0.99 -21.67
N ILE A 140 11.92 -0.21 -22.22
CA ILE A 140 10.96 -0.56 -23.29
C ILE A 140 10.18 -1.82 -22.90
N ASN A 141 8.86 -1.71 -22.91
CA ASN A 141 7.93 -2.81 -22.72
C ASN A 141 7.23 -3.12 -24.05
N LEU A 142 7.53 -4.28 -24.65
CA LEU A 142 6.85 -4.76 -25.85
C LEU A 142 5.55 -5.48 -25.47
N GLU A 143 4.48 -5.23 -26.22
CA GLU A 143 3.13 -5.76 -25.95
C GLU A 143 2.40 -6.15 -27.23
N ASP A 144 1.60 -7.22 -27.15
CA ASP A 144 0.60 -7.58 -28.17
C ASP A 144 1.19 -7.69 -29.61
N ILE A 145 2.41 -8.25 -29.72
CA ILE A 145 3.09 -8.54 -30.99
C ILE A 145 2.97 -10.04 -31.30
N LYS A 146 2.53 -10.39 -32.50
CA LYS A 146 2.36 -11.79 -32.89
C LYS A 146 3.69 -12.56 -32.98
N ALA A 147 3.63 -13.85 -32.64
CA ALA A 147 4.71 -14.79 -32.94
C ALA A 147 4.63 -15.30 -34.39
N PRO A 148 5.76 -15.67 -35.03
CA PRO A 148 7.12 -15.73 -34.48
C PRO A 148 7.88 -14.38 -34.48
N GLU A 149 7.36 -13.33 -35.11
CA GLU A 149 8.05 -12.04 -35.28
C GLU A 149 8.43 -11.41 -33.93
N ALA A 150 7.59 -11.54 -32.91
CA ALA A 150 7.85 -11.06 -31.56
C ALA A 150 9.20 -11.52 -30.98
N PHE A 151 9.60 -12.78 -31.21
CA PHE A 151 10.87 -13.31 -30.71
C PHE A 151 12.07 -12.66 -31.39
N TYR A 152 12.00 -12.55 -32.71
CA TYR A 152 13.06 -11.94 -33.50
C TYR A 152 13.23 -10.45 -33.14
N ILE A 153 12.12 -9.73 -33.01
CA ILE A 153 12.09 -8.32 -32.58
C ILE A 153 12.73 -8.16 -31.21
N GLU A 154 12.29 -8.97 -30.23
CA GLU A 154 12.81 -8.89 -28.87
C GLU A 154 14.32 -9.19 -28.80
N GLN A 155 14.75 -10.28 -29.44
CA GLN A 155 16.15 -10.68 -29.45
C GLN A 155 17.02 -9.59 -30.06
N LYS A 156 16.64 -9.08 -31.24
CA LYS A 156 17.41 -8.02 -31.92
C LYS A 156 17.47 -6.73 -31.13
N LEU A 157 16.36 -6.32 -30.51
CA LEU A 157 16.37 -5.11 -29.69
C LEU A 157 17.20 -5.27 -28.42
N LYS A 158 17.22 -6.45 -27.79
CA LYS A 158 18.10 -6.74 -26.64
C LYS A 158 19.59 -6.74 -27.02
N GLU A 159 19.93 -7.17 -28.24
CA GLU A 159 21.31 -7.15 -28.74
C GLU A 159 21.79 -5.73 -29.06
N GLU A 160 20.88 -4.81 -29.41
CA GLU A 160 21.22 -3.50 -29.99
C GLU A 160 20.91 -2.30 -29.09
N LEU A 161 20.27 -2.51 -27.93
CA LEU A 161 19.90 -1.45 -26.98
C LEU A 161 20.50 -1.68 -25.59
N ASP A 162 20.99 -0.60 -24.97
CA ASP A 162 21.58 -0.60 -23.63
C ASP A 162 20.58 -0.12 -22.55
N ILE A 163 19.29 -0.47 -22.69
CA ILE A 163 18.23 -0.15 -21.72
C ILE A 163 17.37 -1.39 -21.42
N PRO A 164 16.74 -1.49 -20.23
CA PRO A 164 15.85 -2.57 -19.87
C PRO A 164 14.75 -2.77 -20.92
N LEU A 165 14.71 -3.97 -21.50
CA LEU A 165 13.69 -4.37 -22.48
C LEU A 165 13.07 -5.70 -22.10
N MET A 166 11.75 -5.74 -22.08
CA MET A 166 10.97 -6.94 -21.83
C MET A 166 9.73 -7.00 -22.73
N HIS A 167 9.36 -8.20 -23.15
CA HIS A 167 8.05 -8.48 -23.73
C HIS A 167 7.13 -9.07 -22.65
N ASP A 168 6.07 -8.36 -22.25
CA ASP A 168 5.26 -8.74 -21.09
C ASP A 168 4.50 -10.05 -21.32
N ASP A 169 3.91 -10.25 -22.49
CA ASP A 169 3.17 -11.49 -22.81
C ASP A 169 4.03 -12.75 -22.69
N GLN A 170 5.34 -12.64 -22.89
CA GLN A 170 6.29 -13.74 -22.77
C GLN A 170 6.82 -13.86 -21.35
N HIS A 171 7.53 -12.83 -20.88
CA HIS A 171 8.28 -12.90 -19.62
C HIS A 171 7.39 -12.61 -18.40
N GLY A 172 6.42 -11.71 -18.52
CA GLY A 172 5.46 -11.43 -17.44
C GLY A 172 4.67 -12.69 -17.08
N THR A 173 4.09 -13.34 -18.09
CA THR A 173 3.38 -14.62 -17.89
C THR A 173 4.28 -15.68 -17.28
N ALA A 174 5.53 -15.81 -17.76
CA ALA A 174 6.50 -16.78 -17.24
C ALA A 174 6.81 -16.53 -15.76
N ILE A 175 7.11 -15.30 -15.36
CA ILE A 175 7.49 -14.97 -13.98
C ILE A 175 6.34 -15.25 -13.01
N ILE A 176 5.12 -14.81 -13.33
CA ILE A 176 3.99 -14.99 -12.41
C ILE A 176 3.58 -16.46 -12.31
N SER A 177 3.57 -17.17 -13.44
CA SER A 177 3.26 -18.60 -13.44
C SER A 177 4.36 -19.42 -12.74
N ALA A 178 5.62 -19.02 -12.81
CA ALA A 178 6.72 -19.65 -12.09
C ALA A 178 6.62 -19.43 -10.57
N ALA A 179 6.29 -18.22 -10.13
CA ALA A 179 6.05 -17.94 -8.72
C ALA A 179 4.88 -18.77 -8.18
N ALA A 180 3.80 -18.87 -8.97
CA ALA A 180 2.67 -19.73 -8.68
C ALA A 180 3.07 -21.22 -8.58
N LEU A 181 3.94 -21.69 -9.49
CA LEU A 181 4.40 -23.08 -9.54
C LEU A 181 5.22 -23.46 -8.30
N ILE A 182 6.14 -22.60 -7.85
CA ILE A 182 6.92 -22.84 -6.62
C ILE A 182 5.99 -23.08 -5.43
N ASN A 183 5.01 -22.18 -5.25
CA ASN A 183 4.11 -22.28 -4.12
C ASN A 183 3.13 -23.45 -4.25
N SER A 184 2.63 -23.75 -5.46
CA SER A 184 1.72 -24.87 -5.68
C SER A 184 2.41 -26.22 -5.49
N LEU A 185 3.69 -26.35 -5.89
CA LEU A 185 4.51 -27.53 -5.61
C LEU A 185 4.71 -27.72 -4.10
N GLN A 186 4.96 -26.65 -3.35
CA GLN A 186 5.06 -26.70 -1.88
C GLN A 186 3.74 -27.18 -1.25
N ILE A 187 2.59 -26.66 -1.71
CA ILE A 187 1.26 -27.09 -1.25
C ILE A 187 0.98 -28.55 -1.62
N ALA A 188 1.42 -28.99 -2.80
CA ALA A 188 1.29 -30.37 -3.27
C ALA A 188 2.27 -31.34 -2.61
N ASN A 189 3.27 -30.83 -1.87
CA ASN A 189 4.41 -31.57 -1.35
C ASN A 189 5.18 -32.33 -2.45
N LYS A 190 5.44 -31.65 -3.58
CA LYS A 190 6.17 -32.18 -4.74
C LYS A 190 7.47 -31.40 -4.98
N LYS A 191 8.47 -32.06 -5.54
CA LYS A 191 9.76 -31.45 -5.92
C LYS A 191 9.80 -31.17 -7.42
N ILE A 192 10.27 -29.99 -7.82
CA ILE A 192 10.24 -29.54 -9.22
C ILE A 192 11.04 -30.45 -10.16
N GLU A 193 12.12 -31.07 -9.66
CA GLU A 193 12.96 -31.97 -10.44
C GLU A 193 12.35 -33.38 -10.65
N GLU A 194 11.27 -33.71 -9.94
CA GLU A 194 10.60 -35.03 -9.99
C GLU A 194 9.24 -34.99 -10.70
N VAL A 195 8.63 -33.82 -10.87
CA VAL A 195 7.28 -33.71 -11.46
C VAL A 195 7.25 -33.98 -12.96
N LYS A 196 6.18 -34.63 -13.43
CA LYS A 196 5.84 -34.74 -14.85
C LYS A 196 4.94 -33.59 -15.27
N MET A 197 5.39 -32.79 -16.24
CA MET A 197 4.68 -31.60 -16.69
C MET A 197 4.17 -31.77 -18.13
N VAL A 198 2.90 -31.43 -18.34
CA VAL A 198 2.30 -31.28 -19.66
C VAL A 198 2.04 -29.81 -19.92
N VAL A 199 2.55 -29.30 -21.03
CA VAL A 199 2.34 -27.93 -21.48
C VAL A 199 1.46 -27.96 -22.72
N ASN A 200 0.24 -27.45 -22.62
CA ASN A 200 -0.67 -27.33 -23.75
C ASN A 200 -0.57 -25.92 -24.34
N GLY A 201 0.10 -25.84 -25.48
CA GLY A 201 0.52 -24.58 -26.09
C GLY A 201 2.00 -24.65 -26.44
N ALA A 202 2.37 -24.14 -27.62
CA ALA A 202 3.75 -24.06 -28.09
C ALA A 202 4.03 -22.71 -28.76
N GLY A 203 3.38 -21.66 -28.23
CA GLY A 203 3.62 -20.26 -28.60
C GLY A 203 4.60 -19.59 -27.64
N ALA A 204 4.76 -18.27 -27.78
CA ALA A 204 5.77 -17.51 -27.06
C ALA A 204 5.66 -17.59 -25.53
N ALA A 205 4.45 -17.41 -24.99
CA ALA A 205 4.23 -17.56 -23.55
C ALA A 205 4.56 -18.98 -23.06
N ALA A 206 4.14 -20.03 -23.78
CA ALA A 206 4.37 -21.42 -23.38
C ALA A 206 5.86 -21.78 -23.34
N ILE A 207 6.61 -21.37 -24.36
CA ILE A 207 8.06 -21.60 -24.43
C ILE A 207 8.78 -20.80 -23.33
N ALA A 208 8.45 -19.53 -23.14
CA ALA A 208 9.04 -18.68 -22.10
C ALA A 208 8.78 -19.22 -20.69
N CYS A 209 7.54 -19.63 -20.37
CA CYS A 209 7.19 -20.26 -19.10
C CYS A 209 8.00 -21.54 -18.88
N THR A 210 8.04 -22.43 -19.88
CA THR A 210 8.72 -23.73 -19.76
C THR A 210 10.22 -23.56 -19.54
N ASN A 211 10.86 -22.64 -20.28
CA ASN A 211 12.28 -22.35 -20.09
C ASN A 211 12.57 -21.82 -18.69
N LEU A 212 11.73 -20.92 -18.16
CA LEU A 212 11.90 -20.42 -16.79
C LEU A 212 11.68 -21.51 -15.74
N TYR A 213 10.74 -22.44 -15.94
CA TYR A 213 10.57 -23.59 -15.06
C TYR A 213 11.80 -24.51 -15.07
N ILE A 214 12.42 -24.70 -16.24
CA ILE A 214 13.67 -25.47 -16.37
C ILE A 214 14.79 -24.77 -15.60
N SER A 215 14.91 -23.44 -15.70
CA SER A 215 15.87 -22.64 -14.92
C SER A 215 15.65 -22.75 -13.41
N LEU A 216 14.43 -23.05 -12.96
CA LEU A 216 14.09 -23.34 -11.55
C LEU A 216 14.37 -24.78 -11.11
N GLY A 217 14.78 -25.66 -12.02
CA GLY A 217 15.15 -27.05 -11.74
C GLY A 217 14.22 -28.10 -12.34
N LEU A 218 13.20 -27.73 -13.13
CA LEU A 218 12.40 -28.70 -13.87
C LEU A 218 13.27 -29.45 -14.88
N ARG A 219 13.23 -30.78 -14.83
CA ARG A 219 13.98 -31.60 -15.79
C ARG A 219 13.29 -31.61 -17.14
N ARG A 220 14.04 -31.32 -18.20
CA ARG A 220 13.53 -31.22 -19.56
C ARG A 220 12.91 -32.54 -20.05
N GLU A 221 13.48 -33.67 -19.66
CA GLU A 221 12.95 -35.01 -19.98
C GLU A 221 11.57 -35.30 -19.37
N ASN A 222 11.14 -34.53 -18.37
CA ASN A 222 9.83 -34.67 -17.73
C ASN A 222 8.76 -33.77 -18.35
N VAL A 223 9.08 -33.02 -19.42
CA VAL A 223 8.17 -32.09 -20.09
C VAL A 223 7.63 -32.72 -21.38
N LEU A 224 6.30 -32.74 -21.51
CA LEU A 224 5.62 -33.00 -22.78
C LEU A 224 4.90 -31.72 -23.23
N MET A 225 5.35 -31.14 -24.34
CA MET A 225 4.72 -29.96 -24.93
C MET A 225 3.80 -30.36 -26.08
N CYS A 226 2.61 -29.78 -26.12
CA CYS A 226 1.59 -30.02 -27.14
C CYS A 226 1.35 -28.75 -27.96
N ASP A 227 1.21 -28.91 -29.28
CA ASP A 227 0.70 -27.85 -30.16
C ASP A 227 -0.67 -28.23 -30.74
N SER A 228 -1.18 -27.44 -31.68
CA SER A 228 -2.49 -27.65 -32.32
C SER A 228 -2.64 -28.99 -33.04
N LYS A 229 -1.55 -29.75 -33.22
CA LYS A 229 -1.54 -31.06 -33.87
C LYS A 229 -1.08 -32.18 -32.91
N GLY A 230 -1.09 -31.96 -31.59
CA GLY A 230 -0.74 -32.98 -30.59
C GLY A 230 0.64 -32.80 -29.96
N VAL A 231 1.17 -33.85 -29.33
CA VAL A 231 2.47 -33.84 -28.65
C VAL A 231 3.60 -33.60 -29.63
N ILE A 232 4.54 -32.72 -29.26
CA ILE A 232 5.79 -32.49 -29.99
C ILE A 232 6.73 -33.65 -29.69
N ASN A 233 6.66 -34.72 -30.48
CA ASN A 233 7.47 -35.93 -30.32
C ASN A 233 8.43 -36.17 -31.51
N HIS A 234 9.27 -37.20 -31.40
CA HIS A 234 10.29 -37.56 -32.39
C HIS A 234 9.76 -37.90 -33.81
N LYS A 235 8.44 -38.15 -33.97
CA LYS A 235 7.82 -38.40 -35.28
C LYS A 235 7.37 -37.13 -35.99
N ARG A 236 7.47 -35.97 -35.33
CA ARG A 236 7.00 -34.68 -35.82
C ARG A 236 7.99 -34.04 -36.79
N GLU A 237 7.49 -33.62 -37.95
CA GLU A 237 8.26 -32.89 -38.97
C GLU A 237 7.81 -31.43 -39.07
N ASN A 238 8.65 -30.57 -39.69
CA ASN A 238 8.37 -29.15 -39.96
C ASN A 238 8.05 -28.31 -38.72
N LEU A 239 8.81 -28.52 -37.64
CA LEU A 239 8.74 -27.69 -36.43
C LEU A 239 9.49 -26.37 -36.63
N THR A 240 9.02 -25.31 -35.99
CA THR A 240 9.76 -24.03 -35.94
C THR A 240 11.00 -24.20 -35.06
N PRO A 241 12.06 -23.38 -35.23
CA PRO A 241 13.30 -23.51 -34.47
C PRO A 241 13.09 -23.60 -32.95
N GLU A 242 12.16 -22.83 -32.41
CA GLU A 242 11.87 -22.75 -30.99
C GLU A 242 11.16 -24.00 -30.44
N LYS A 243 10.51 -24.78 -31.31
CA LYS A 243 9.83 -26.04 -30.94
C LYS A 243 10.75 -27.26 -30.98
N ILE A 244 11.86 -27.18 -31.71
CA ILE A 244 12.82 -28.29 -31.83
C ILE A 244 13.34 -28.69 -30.44
N ASP A 245 13.50 -27.69 -29.58
CA ASP A 245 13.93 -27.84 -28.21
C ASP A 245 12.97 -28.69 -27.34
N PHE A 246 11.71 -28.86 -27.74
CA PHE A 246 10.72 -29.60 -26.96
C PHE A 246 10.32 -30.94 -27.59
N ILE A 247 11.12 -31.46 -28.52
CA ILE A 247 10.91 -32.80 -29.10
C ILE A 247 11.12 -33.87 -28.02
N ALA A 248 10.03 -34.53 -27.63
CA ALA A 248 10.06 -35.64 -26.70
C ALA A 248 10.30 -36.99 -27.40
N ASN A 249 11.16 -37.83 -26.82
CA ASN A 249 11.37 -39.20 -27.29
C ASN A 249 10.28 -40.14 -26.72
N THR A 250 9.07 -40.03 -27.26
CA THR A 250 7.88 -40.77 -26.81
C THR A 250 6.97 -41.15 -27.98
N ASP A 251 6.17 -42.20 -27.80
CA ASP A 251 5.10 -42.62 -28.72
C ASP A 251 3.74 -41.95 -28.43
N ILE A 252 3.65 -41.13 -27.38
CA ILE A 252 2.44 -40.38 -27.05
C ILE A 252 2.19 -39.32 -28.14
N GLU A 253 0.98 -39.27 -28.67
CA GLU A 253 0.60 -38.35 -29.76
C GLU A 253 -0.49 -37.34 -29.36
N THR A 254 -1.37 -37.70 -28.43
CA THR A 254 -2.55 -36.90 -28.05
C THR A 254 -2.35 -36.18 -26.72
N LEU A 255 -3.10 -35.10 -26.51
CA LEU A 255 -3.11 -34.37 -25.24
C LEU A 255 -3.70 -35.26 -24.12
N GLU A 256 -4.78 -35.97 -24.43
CA GLU A 256 -5.47 -36.92 -23.57
C GLU A 256 -4.50 -37.95 -22.99
N ASP A 257 -3.60 -38.49 -23.81
CA ASP A 257 -2.63 -39.49 -23.38
C ASP A 257 -1.45 -38.87 -22.63
N ALA A 258 -1.02 -37.65 -23.00
CA ALA A 258 0.05 -36.95 -22.31
C ALA A 258 -0.31 -36.60 -20.85
N VAL A 259 -1.57 -36.23 -20.60
CA VAL A 259 -2.04 -35.81 -19.27
C VAL A 259 -2.14 -36.98 -18.28
N LYS A 260 -2.27 -38.23 -18.74
CA LYS A 260 -2.38 -39.41 -17.88
C LYS A 260 -1.13 -39.56 -16.99
N GLY A 261 -1.35 -39.57 -15.67
CA GLY A 261 -0.27 -39.70 -14.69
C GLY A 261 0.71 -38.53 -14.65
N SER A 262 0.31 -37.35 -15.15
CA SER A 262 1.06 -36.10 -15.00
C SER A 262 0.78 -35.45 -13.64
N ASP A 263 1.72 -34.61 -13.18
CA ASP A 263 1.62 -33.87 -11.93
C ASP A 263 1.17 -32.42 -12.15
N VAL A 264 1.60 -31.84 -13.27
CA VAL A 264 1.38 -30.44 -13.61
C VAL A 264 0.84 -30.33 -15.03
N PHE A 265 -0.24 -29.56 -15.18
CA PHE A 265 -0.78 -29.15 -16.47
C PHE A 265 -0.68 -27.62 -16.59
N ILE A 266 -0.04 -27.14 -17.66
CA ILE A 266 0.09 -25.72 -17.99
C ILE A 266 -0.64 -25.46 -19.30
N GLY A 267 -1.77 -24.78 -19.23
CA GLY A 267 -2.56 -24.33 -20.36
C GLY A 267 -2.20 -22.90 -20.76
N LEU A 268 -1.66 -22.74 -21.96
CA LEU A 268 -1.34 -21.46 -22.61
C LEU A 268 -1.79 -21.53 -24.08
N SER A 269 -3.06 -21.93 -24.28
CA SER A 269 -3.61 -22.29 -25.59
C SER A 269 -5.03 -21.75 -25.79
N LYS A 270 -5.96 -22.59 -26.25
CA LYS A 270 -7.38 -22.25 -26.43
C LYS A 270 -8.18 -22.72 -25.21
N GLY A 271 -9.25 -21.99 -24.89
CA GLY A 271 -10.17 -22.38 -23.82
C GLY A 271 -10.91 -23.70 -24.10
N ASN A 272 -11.39 -24.34 -23.02
CA ASN A 272 -12.22 -25.56 -23.03
C ASN A 272 -11.58 -26.80 -23.69
N VAL A 273 -10.25 -26.94 -23.62
CA VAL A 273 -9.50 -28.08 -24.17
C VAL A 273 -9.19 -29.17 -23.15
N MET A 274 -9.22 -28.88 -21.85
CA MET A 274 -8.98 -29.86 -20.79
C MET A 274 -10.33 -30.37 -20.25
N THR A 275 -10.56 -31.69 -20.35
CA THR A 275 -11.81 -32.31 -19.92
C THR A 275 -11.76 -32.83 -18.47
N PRO A 276 -12.92 -33.04 -17.81
CA PRO A 276 -12.98 -33.68 -16.49
C PRO A 276 -12.29 -35.06 -16.45
N GLU A 277 -12.37 -35.84 -17.53
CA GLU A 277 -11.72 -37.15 -17.64
C GLU A 277 -10.19 -37.03 -17.65
N MET A 278 -9.65 -36.05 -18.39
CA MET A 278 -8.22 -35.76 -18.37
C MET A 278 -7.77 -35.36 -16.96
N LEU A 279 -8.51 -34.47 -16.29
CA LEU A 279 -8.20 -34.03 -14.93
C LEU A 279 -8.19 -35.19 -13.93
N ASN A 280 -9.14 -36.12 -14.05
CA ASN A 280 -9.20 -37.31 -13.19
C ASN A 280 -8.08 -38.32 -13.46
N SER A 281 -7.44 -38.26 -14.63
CA SER A 281 -6.33 -39.15 -15.00
C SER A 281 -4.95 -38.72 -14.47
N MET A 282 -4.83 -37.49 -13.93
CA MET A 282 -3.59 -36.96 -13.36
C MET A 282 -3.27 -37.59 -11.99
N ASN A 283 -2.02 -37.46 -11.51
CA ASN A 283 -1.61 -37.92 -10.17
C ASN A 283 -2.32 -37.16 -9.04
N GLU A 284 -2.21 -37.64 -7.80
CA GLU A 284 -2.72 -36.94 -6.60
C GLU A 284 -2.14 -35.52 -6.47
N ASN A 285 -2.95 -34.61 -5.93
CA ASN A 285 -2.68 -33.18 -5.85
C ASN A 285 -2.22 -32.59 -7.20
N PRO A 286 -3.05 -32.69 -8.26
CA PRO A 286 -2.66 -32.18 -9.57
C PRO A 286 -2.61 -30.64 -9.53
N ILE A 287 -1.57 -30.08 -10.12
CA ILE A 287 -1.42 -28.64 -10.31
C ILE A 287 -1.91 -28.31 -11.72
N VAL A 288 -2.91 -27.44 -11.83
CA VAL A 288 -3.55 -27.09 -13.11
C VAL A 288 -3.57 -25.58 -13.28
N PHE A 289 -2.74 -25.07 -14.19
CA PHE A 289 -2.74 -23.66 -14.55
C PHE A 289 -3.47 -23.51 -15.88
N ALA A 290 -4.72 -23.04 -15.86
CA ALA A 290 -5.54 -22.84 -17.05
C ALA A 290 -5.55 -21.34 -17.39
N LEU A 291 -4.55 -20.89 -18.16
CA LEU A 291 -4.21 -19.48 -18.33
C LEU A 291 -4.73 -18.86 -19.64
N ALA A 292 -5.47 -19.61 -20.47
CA ALA A 292 -6.16 -19.04 -21.61
C ALA A 292 -7.17 -17.95 -21.19
N ASN A 293 -7.25 -16.88 -21.99
CA ASN A 293 -8.18 -15.77 -21.81
C ASN A 293 -9.04 -15.58 -23.07
N PRO A 294 -10.31 -15.15 -22.95
CA PRO A 294 -11.05 -14.94 -21.69
C PRO A 294 -11.56 -16.24 -21.04
N ASP A 295 -11.61 -17.32 -21.80
CA ASP A 295 -12.07 -18.63 -21.35
C ASP A 295 -10.88 -19.57 -21.11
N PRO A 296 -10.71 -20.11 -19.88
CA PRO A 296 -9.59 -20.99 -19.54
C PRO A 296 -9.72 -22.38 -20.19
N GLU A 297 -8.62 -23.14 -20.21
CA GLU A 297 -8.58 -24.51 -20.73
C GLU A 297 -9.59 -25.44 -20.05
N ILE A 298 -9.87 -25.22 -18.77
CA ILE A 298 -10.98 -25.79 -18.01
C ILE A 298 -11.51 -24.72 -17.06
N ALA A 299 -12.84 -24.61 -16.92
CA ALA A 299 -13.44 -23.66 -15.99
C ALA A 299 -13.10 -24.00 -14.53
N TYR A 300 -12.82 -22.97 -13.72
CA TYR A 300 -12.41 -23.15 -12.31
C TYR A 300 -13.43 -23.95 -11.50
N ASP A 301 -14.71 -23.56 -11.57
CA ASP A 301 -15.78 -24.24 -10.83
C ASP A 301 -15.92 -25.71 -11.26
N LEU A 302 -15.79 -25.99 -12.56
CA LEU A 302 -15.85 -27.36 -13.10
C LEU A 302 -14.67 -28.21 -12.60
N ALA A 303 -13.46 -27.67 -12.60
CA ALA A 303 -12.28 -28.39 -12.14
C ALA A 303 -12.36 -28.74 -10.64
N VAL A 304 -12.74 -27.77 -9.79
CA VAL A 304 -12.88 -27.95 -8.33
C VAL A 304 -14.09 -28.84 -7.97
N GLU A 305 -15.14 -28.83 -8.78
CA GLU A 305 -16.26 -29.77 -8.65
C GLU A 305 -15.81 -31.19 -9.00
N THR A 306 -15.09 -31.34 -10.12
CA THR A 306 -14.59 -32.63 -10.64
C THR A 306 -13.61 -33.28 -9.68
N ARG A 307 -12.67 -32.50 -9.11
CA ARG A 307 -11.54 -33.05 -8.36
C ARG A 307 -11.19 -32.17 -7.15
N LYS A 308 -11.39 -32.71 -5.94
CA LYS A 308 -11.26 -31.95 -4.68
C LYS A 308 -9.84 -31.58 -4.29
N ASP A 309 -8.85 -32.34 -4.74
CA ASP A 309 -7.43 -32.13 -4.48
C ASP A 309 -6.73 -31.33 -5.59
N VAL A 310 -7.46 -30.73 -6.53
CA VAL A 310 -6.85 -29.86 -7.55
C VAL A 310 -6.27 -28.59 -6.92
N ILE A 311 -5.09 -28.17 -7.40
CA ILE A 311 -4.47 -26.88 -7.06
C ILE A 311 -4.49 -26.07 -8.35
N MET A 312 -5.35 -25.05 -8.40
CA MET A 312 -5.68 -24.38 -9.65
C MET A 312 -5.35 -22.89 -9.64
N ALA A 313 -4.84 -22.42 -10.77
CA ALA A 313 -4.66 -21.01 -11.09
C ALA A 313 -5.25 -20.71 -12.48
N THR A 314 -5.72 -19.48 -12.68
CA THR A 314 -6.25 -19.01 -13.97
C THR A 314 -5.78 -17.58 -14.27
N GLY A 315 -5.97 -17.11 -15.51
CA GLY A 315 -5.75 -15.69 -15.86
C GLY A 315 -6.85 -14.75 -15.35
N ARG A 316 -7.96 -15.30 -14.85
CA ARG A 316 -9.20 -14.58 -14.53
C ARG A 316 -9.19 -13.96 -13.13
N SER A 317 -9.67 -12.73 -13.03
CA SER A 317 -9.68 -11.96 -11.78
C SER A 317 -10.78 -12.35 -10.79
N ASP A 318 -11.83 -13.01 -11.27
CA ASP A 318 -12.98 -13.45 -10.47
C ASP A 318 -12.75 -14.77 -9.72
N TYR A 319 -11.60 -15.43 -9.95
CA TYR A 319 -11.23 -16.68 -9.29
C TYR A 319 -10.02 -16.54 -8.35
N PRO A 320 -9.84 -17.50 -7.41
CA PRO A 320 -8.61 -17.64 -6.64
C PRO A 320 -7.35 -17.77 -7.52
N ASN A 321 -6.19 -17.43 -6.96
CA ASN A 321 -4.87 -17.63 -7.60
C ASN A 321 -4.79 -17.10 -9.04
N GLN A 322 -5.07 -15.82 -9.23
CA GLN A 322 -4.96 -15.20 -10.54
C GLN A 322 -3.49 -15.04 -10.94
N VAL A 323 -3.08 -15.68 -12.04
CA VAL A 323 -1.80 -15.40 -12.71
C VAL A 323 -2.02 -14.17 -13.59
N ASN A 324 -1.58 -13.01 -13.09
CA ASN A 324 -1.75 -11.73 -13.76
C ASN A 324 -0.42 -10.98 -13.85
N ASN A 325 -0.03 -10.61 -15.07
CA ASN A 325 1.25 -9.95 -15.36
C ASN A 325 1.45 -8.64 -14.59
N VAL A 326 0.37 -7.99 -14.13
CA VAL A 326 0.45 -6.79 -13.26
C VAL A 326 1.25 -7.02 -11.99
N LEU A 327 1.38 -8.27 -11.52
CA LEU A 327 2.20 -8.64 -10.37
C LEU A 327 3.71 -8.57 -10.65
N GLY A 328 4.11 -8.41 -11.91
CA GLY A 328 5.49 -8.50 -12.37
C GLY A 328 5.98 -7.20 -12.99
N PHE A 329 5.49 -6.87 -14.20
CA PHE A 329 6.11 -5.84 -15.03
C PHE A 329 6.31 -4.48 -14.34
N PRO A 330 5.37 -3.91 -13.54
CA PRO A 330 5.59 -2.60 -12.95
C PRO A 330 6.82 -2.59 -12.04
N TYR A 331 6.97 -3.64 -11.24
CA TYR A 331 7.99 -3.74 -10.20
C TYR A 331 9.35 -4.19 -10.75
N ILE A 332 9.35 -5.04 -11.80
CA ILE A 332 10.59 -5.42 -12.49
C ILE A 332 11.22 -4.18 -13.14
N PHE A 333 10.43 -3.37 -13.85
CA PHE A 333 10.93 -2.12 -14.41
C PHE A 333 11.34 -1.13 -13.32
N ARG A 334 10.61 -1.04 -12.19
CA ARG A 334 11.00 -0.15 -11.09
C ARG A 334 12.40 -0.44 -10.58
N GLY A 335 12.67 -1.71 -10.27
CA GLY A 335 13.99 -2.16 -9.82
C GLY A 335 15.07 -1.94 -10.89
N ALA A 336 14.77 -2.26 -12.15
CA ALA A 336 15.70 -2.08 -13.26
C ALA A 336 16.05 -0.60 -13.52
N LEU A 337 15.05 0.31 -13.46
CA LEU A 337 15.24 1.74 -13.69
C LEU A 337 16.02 2.41 -12.55
N ASP A 338 15.75 2.04 -11.30
CA ASP A 338 16.38 2.67 -10.13
C ASP A 338 17.88 2.40 -10.04
N VAL A 339 18.32 1.26 -10.57
CA VAL A 339 19.74 0.88 -10.69
C VAL A 339 20.30 1.14 -12.09
N GLN A 340 19.54 1.78 -12.98
CA GLN A 340 19.92 2.05 -14.37
C GLN A 340 20.48 0.79 -15.06
N ALA A 341 19.80 -0.34 -14.94
CA ALA A 341 20.22 -1.59 -15.55
C ALA A 341 20.28 -1.46 -17.08
N THR A 342 21.27 -2.09 -17.72
CA THR A 342 21.39 -2.09 -19.19
C THR A 342 20.44 -3.08 -19.88
N GLY A 343 19.77 -3.95 -19.11
CA GLY A 343 18.86 -4.97 -19.61
C GLY A 343 18.03 -5.61 -18.50
N ILE A 344 17.21 -6.60 -18.86
CA ILE A 344 16.51 -7.48 -17.92
C ILE A 344 17.00 -8.91 -18.21
N ASN A 345 17.90 -9.40 -17.36
CA ASN A 345 18.55 -10.70 -17.52
C ASN A 345 17.80 -11.81 -16.75
N GLU A 346 18.31 -13.04 -16.81
CA GLU A 346 17.63 -14.20 -16.21
C GLU A 346 17.67 -14.18 -14.68
N GLU A 347 18.77 -13.73 -14.08
CA GLU A 347 18.92 -13.59 -12.62
C GLU A 347 17.86 -12.64 -12.04
N MET A 348 17.58 -11.52 -12.72
CA MET A 348 16.51 -10.60 -12.33
C MET A 348 15.12 -11.25 -12.40
N LYS A 349 14.85 -12.05 -13.42
CA LYS A 349 13.56 -12.77 -13.54
C LYS A 349 13.39 -13.78 -12.41
N LEU A 350 14.42 -14.57 -12.11
CA LEU A 350 14.42 -15.53 -11.01
C LEU A 350 14.25 -14.82 -9.65
N ALA A 351 14.90 -13.68 -9.45
CA ALA A 351 14.72 -12.87 -8.24
C ALA A 351 13.27 -12.38 -8.10
N ALA A 352 12.65 -11.92 -9.19
CA ALA A 352 11.24 -11.54 -9.20
C ALA A 352 10.31 -12.72 -8.86
N VAL A 353 10.57 -13.90 -9.45
CA VAL A 353 9.83 -15.14 -9.18
C VAL A 353 9.84 -15.46 -7.68
N HIS A 354 11.03 -15.50 -7.08
CA HIS A 354 11.17 -15.82 -5.65
C HIS A 354 10.52 -14.77 -4.77
N ALA A 355 10.69 -13.47 -5.07
CA ALA A 355 10.07 -12.40 -4.30
C ALA A 355 8.53 -12.47 -4.30
N ILE A 356 7.91 -12.76 -5.46
CA ILE A 356 6.46 -12.92 -5.57
C ILE A 356 5.99 -14.17 -4.81
N ALA A 357 6.72 -15.28 -4.96
CA ALA A 357 6.38 -16.55 -4.31
C ALA A 357 6.44 -16.43 -2.78
N ASP A 358 7.48 -15.79 -2.25
CA ASP A 358 7.68 -15.63 -0.82
C ASP A 358 6.68 -14.63 -0.21
N LEU A 359 6.32 -13.56 -0.93
CA LEU A 359 5.32 -12.59 -0.48
C LEU A 359 3.96 -13.24 -0.21
N ALA A 360 3.53 -14.23 -1.00
CA ALA A 360 2.26 -14.93 -0.79
C ALA A 360 2.20 -15.70 0.54
N LYS A 361 3.36 -16.02 1.13
CA LYS A 361 3.49 -16.76 2.39
C LYS A 361 3.44 -15.84 3.60
N GLU A 362 3.65 -14.54 3.41
CA GLU A 362 3.57 -13.55 4.48
C GLU A 362 2.10 -13.24 4.86
N PRO A 363 1.83 -12.81 6.11
CA PRO A 363 0.51 -12.35 6.52
C PRO A 363 -0.01 -11.24 5.58
N VAL A 364 -1.27 -11.33 5.14
CA VAL A 364 -1.85 -10.38 4.19
C VAL A 364 -2.36 -9.12 4.91
N PRO A 365 -1.97 -7.91 4.47
CA PRO A 365 -2.45 -6.66 5.04
C PRO A 365 -3.96 -6.49 4.91
N GLU A 366 -4.59 -5.84 5.90
CA GLU A 366 -6.04 -5.61 5.91
C GLU A 366 -6.51 -4.75 4.73
N ALA A 367 -5.70 -3.78 4.30
CA ALA A 367 -6.00 -2.97 3.13
C ALA A 367 -6.29 -3.84 1.88
N VAL A 368 -5.53 -4.93 1.71
CA VAL A 368 -5.73 -5.89 0.62
C VAL A 368 -7.01 -6.70 0.83
N ILE A 369 -7.25 -7.19 2.05
CA ILE A 369 -8.46 -7.95 2.41
C ILE A 369 -9.73 -7.11 2.12
N LEU A 370 -9.72 -5.84 2.51
CA LEU A 370 -10.81 -4.89 2.28
C LEU A 370 -10.98 -4.56 0.79
N ALA A 371 -9.89 -4.35 0.05
CA ALA A 371 -9.93 -4.03 -1.38
C ALA A 371 -10.63 -5.13 -2.21
N TYR A 372 -10.49 -6.40 -1.81
CA TYR A 372 -11.11 -7.53 -2.50
C TYR A 372 -12.40 -8.04 -1.82
N ASN A 373 -12.87 -7.38 -0.74
CA ASN A 373 -14.07 -7.76 0.01
C ASN A 373 -14.11 -9.25 0.41
N VAL A 374 -12.96 -9.78 0.82
CA VAL A 374 -12.80 -11.16 1.31
C VAL A 374 -12.65 -11.15 2.82
N GLN A 375 -13.05 -12.22 3.51
CA GLN A 375 -12.97 -12.27 4.98
C GLN A 375 -11.58 -12.63 5.50
N ASN A 376 -10.82 -13.41 4.74
CA ASN A 376 -9.49 -13.90 5.12
C ASN A 376 -8.72 -14.33 3.86
N LEU A 377 -7.43 -14.06 3.81
CA LEU A 377 -6.49 -14.57 2.80
C LEU A 377 -5.30 -15.18 3.54
N GLN A 378 -5.12 -16.49 3.40
CA GLN A 378 -4.03 -17.24 4.04
C GLN A 378 -3.41 -18.19 3.04
N PHE A 379 -2.09 -18.35 3.11
CA PHE A 379 -1.34 -19.23 2.22
C PHE A 379 -1.95 -20.64 2.18
N GLY A 380 -2.31 -21.11 0.98
CA GLY A 380 -2.95 -22.40 0.78
C GLY A 380 -3.54 -22.55 -0.63
N ARG A 381 -4.38 -23.57 -0.84
CA ARG A 381 -4.94 -23.92 -2.16
C ARG A 381 -5.71 -22.79 -2.84
N GLU A 382 -6.34 -21.92 -2.06
CA GLU A 382 -7.13 -20.77 -2.55
C GLU A 382 -6.34 -19.45 -2.53
N TYR A 383 -5.09 -19.46 -2.07
CA TYR A 383 -4.22 -18.29 -2.05
C TYR A 383 -2.74 -18.69 -2.02
N PHE A 384 -2.11 -18.76 -3.19
CA PHE A 384 -0.67 -19.01 -3.33
C PHE A 384 0.03 -18.02 -4.27
N ILE A 385 -0.68 -16.97 -4.69
CA ILE A 385 -0.20 -15.85 -5.49
C ILE A 385 -0.72 -14.57 -4.82
N PRO A 386 0.10 -13.53 -4.61
CA PRO A 386 -0.37 -12.28 -4.01
C PRO A 386 -1.39 -11.58 -4.92
N LYS A 387 -2.15 -10.64 -4.36
CA LYS A 387 -3.14 -9.87 -5.12
C LYS A 387 -2.52 -8.57 -5.66
N PRO A 388 -2.95 -8.06 -6.84
CA PRO A 388 -2.41 -6.83 -7.44
C PRO A 388 -2.34 -5.61 -6.54
N PHE A 389 -3.33 -5.38 -5.66
CA PHE A 389 -3.34 -4.24 -4.72
C PHE A 389 -2.55 -4.49 -3.43
N ASP A 390 -1.69 -5.51 -3.38
CA ASP A 390 -0.75 -5.68 -2.28
C ASP A 390 0.45 -4.74 -2.46
N ASN A 391 0.41 -3.59 -1.77
CA ASN A 391 1.45 -2.56 -1.86
C ASN A 391 2.85 -3.08 -1.51
N ARG A 392 2.99 -4.21 -0.83
CA ARG A 392 4.32 -4.80 -0.54
C ARG A 392 5.03 -5.26 -1.80
N LEU A 393 4.31 -5.51 -2.90
CA LEU A 393 4.89 -5.89 -4.19
C LEU A 393 5.95 -4.89 -4.66
N ILE A 394 5.70 -3.58 -4.51
CA ILE A 394 6.67 -2.56 -4.94
C ILE A 394 8.00 -2.71 -4.19
N THR A 395 7.95 -2.94 -2.89
CA THR A 395 9.16 -3.11 -2.08
C THR A 395 9.84 -4.44 -2.36
N LYS A 396 9.12 -5.56 -2.25
CA LYS A 396 9.72 -6.89 -2.32
C LYS A 396 10.27 -7.21 -3.70
N VAL A 397 9.49 -6.96 -4.75
CA VAL A 397 9.87 -7.33 -6.11
C VAL A 397 10.91 -6.35 -6.68
N SER A 398 10.70 -5.04 -6.53
CA SER A 398 11.66 -4.05 -7.06
C SER A 398 13.02 -4.16 -6.37
N SER A 399 13.06 -4.35 -5.04
CA SER A 399 14.33 -4.54 -4.31
C SER A 399 15.04 -5.83 -4.73
N ALA A 400 14.32 -6.94 -4.88
CA ALA A 400 14.93 -8.20 -5.33
C ALA A 400 15.52 -8.07 -6.75
N VAL A 401 14.79 -7.42 -7.66
CA VAL A 401 15.23 -7.18 -9.03
C VAL A 401 16.44 -6.23 -9.08
N ALA A 402 16.39 -5.13 -8.33
CA ALA A 402 17.50 -4.17 -8.23
C ALA A 402 18.77 -4.85 -7.69
N LYS A 403 18.63 -5.67 -6.65
CA LYS A 403 19.74 -6.44 -6.09
C LYS A 403 20.33 -7.42 -7.10
N ALA A 404 19.49 -8.17 -7.80
CA ALA A 404 19.93 -9.11 -8.84
C ALA A 404 20.66 -8.42 -9.99
N ALA A 405 20.21 -7.23 -10.41
CA ALA A 405 20.89 -6.44 -11.44
C ALA A 405 22.28 -5.96 -11.01
N ILE A 406 22.45 -5.60 -9.74
CA ILE A 406 23.74 -5.24 -9.15
C ILE A 406 24.66 -6.47 -9.09
N GLU A 407 24.14 -7.59 -8.59
CA GLU A 407 24.91 -8.84 -8.42
C GLU A 407 25.34 -9.45 -9.76
N SER A 408 24.52 -9.33 -10.81
CA SER A 408 24.85 -9.80 -12.16
C SER A 408 25.73 -8.83 -12.95
N GLY A 409 25.98 -7.62 -12.43
CA GLY A 409 26.90 -6.65 -13.02
C GLY A 409 26.33 -5.84 -14.19
N ILE A 410 25.00 -5.82 -14.36
CA ILE A 410 24.34 -5.05 -15.42
C ILE A 410 23.77 -3.70 -14.94
N ALA A 411 23.86 -3.40 -13.64
CA ALA A 411 23.44 -2.14 -13.06
C ALA A 411 24.42 -0.99 -13.37
N GLY A 412 23.91 0.15 -13.83
CA GLY A 412 24.67 1.40 -13.98
C GLY A 412 24.82 2.20 -12.67
N LYS A 413 23.99 1.89 -11.65
CA LYS A 413 24.00 2.55 -10.34
C LYS A 413 23.84 1.52 -9.21
N SER A 414 24.56 1.71 -8.11
CA SER A 414 24.45 0.88 -6.90
C SER A 414 23.47 1.46 -5.88
N ILE A 415 22.89 0.56 -5.08
CA ILE A 415 22.12 0.89 -3.87
C ILE A 415 22.96 0.46 -2.66
N GLU A 416 23.34 1.41 -1.80
CA GLU A 416 24.16 1.13 -0.62
C GLU A 416 23.33 0.64 0.57
N ASP A 417 22.11 1.19 0.73
CA ASP A 417 21.20 0.88 1.82
C ASP A 417 19.83 0.47 1.24
N PHE A 418 19.54 -0.83 1.33
CA PHE A 418 18.29 -1.39 0.84
C PHE A 418 17.10 -1.08 1.76
N GLU A 419 17.30 -0.82 3.05
CA GLU A 419 16.21 -0.39 3.93
C GLU A 419 15.76 1.02 3.56
N GLU A 420 16.70 1.92 3.31
CA GLU A 420 16.39 3.27 2.81
C GLU A 420 15.76 3.22 1.41
N TYR A 421 16.22 2.34 0.53
CA TYR A 421 15.59 2.15 -0.78
C TYR A 421 14.15 1.67 -0.68
N GLU A 422 13.85 0.70 0.19
CA GLU A 422 12.47 0.26 0.44
C GLU A 422 11.58 1.40 0.96
N ASN A 423 12.11 2.25 1.85
CA ASN A 423 11.40 3.44 2.32
C ASN A 423 11.11 4.43 1.18
N GLN A 424 12.05 4.64 0.27
CA GLN A 424 11.87 5.49 -0.90
C GLN A 424 10.80 4.94 -1.86
N LEU A 425 10.74 3.63 -2.05
CA LEU A 425 9.70 2.98 -2.85
C LEU A 425 8.30 3.17 -2.22
N LEU A 426 8.17 3.01 -0.91
CA LEU A 426 6.90 3.27 -0.21
C LEU A 426 6.49 4.74 -0.27
N ASP A 427 7.45 5.68 -0.15
CA ASP A 427 7.21 7.12 -0.28
C ASP A 427 6.65 7.51 -1.66
N ARG A 428 6.99 6.76 -2.71
CA ARG A 428 6.42 6.96 -4.07
C ARG A 428 4.94 6.60 -4.14
N MET A 429 4.51 5.59 -3.39
CA MET A 429 3.12 5.10 -3.42
C MET A 429 2.18 5.85 -2.47
N GLY A 430 2.72 6.45 -1.40
CA GLY A 430 1.93 7.19 -0.43
C GLY A 430 2.69 8.40 0.11
N ARG A 431 2.54 9.56 -0.54
CA ARG A 431 3.07 10.85 -0.03
C ARG A 431 2.51 11.20 1.36
N ASP A 432 1.31 10.71 1.68
CA ASP A 432 0.61 10.96 2.95
C ASP A 432 1.13 10.11 4.13
N GLU A 433 1.87 9.03 3.88
CA GLU A 433 2.24 8.04 4.89
C GLU A 433 3.64 8.23 5.49
N LYS A 434 4.48 9.07 4.91
CA LYS A 434 5.88 9.27 5.37
C LYS A 434 5.97 9.68 6.84
N LEU A 435 5.09 10.59 7.28
CA LEU A 435 5.06 11.03 8.67
C LEU A 435 4.65 9.89 9.60
N VAL A 436 3.66 9.09 9.20
CA VAL A 436 3.18 7.94 9.98
C VAL A 436 4.29 6.90 10.13
N ARG A 437 4.97 6.55 9.03
CA ARG A 437 6.12 5.63 9.04
C ARG A 437 7.25 6.13 9.96
N MET A 438 7.62 7.41 9.85
CA MET A 438 8.62 8.01 10.72
C MET A 438 8.22 7.95 12.21
N MET A 439 6.95 8.20 12.51
CA MET A 439 6.41 8.07 13.88
C MET A 439 6.46 6.62 14.37
N GLN A 440 6.07 5.66 13.54
CA GLN A 440 6.13 4.24 13.86
C GLN A 440 7.57 3.76 14.07
N SER A 441 8.51 4.12 13.19
CA SER A 441 9.93 3.77 13.32
C SER A 441 10.53 4.30 14.63
N ARG A 442 10.19 5.55 15.00
CA ARG A 442 10.58 6.09 16.31
C ARG A 442 9.93 5.35 17.48
N ALA A 443 8.65 4.96 17.37
CA ALA A 443 7.98 4.14 18.37
C ALA A 443 8.69 2.78 18.56
N LYS A 444 9.09 2.12 17.46
CA LYS A 444 9.82 0.84 17.46
C LYS A 444 11.17 0.90 18.19
N SER A 445 11.83 2.08 18.26
CA SER A 445 13.13 2.22 18.95
C SER A 445 13.09 1.99 20.47
N ASN A 446 11.93 2.20 21.11
CA ASN A 446 11.72 1.97 22.54
C ASN A 446 10.22 1.67 22.78
N PRO A 447 9.72 0.49 22.37
CA PRO A 447 8.30 0.17 22.40
C PRO A 447 7.74 0.21 23.82
N LYS A 448 6.47 0.63 23.97
CA LYS A 448 5.81 0.83 25.27
C LYS A 448 4.61 -0.10 25.46
N ARG A 449 4.25 -0.37 26.72
CA ARG A 449 3.06 -1.16 27.05
C ARG A 449 1.81 -0.33 26.81
N ILE A 450 0.95 -0.74 25.88
CA ILE A 450 -0.26 0.00 25.52
C ILE A 450 -1.48 -0.87 25.78
N THR A 451 -2.39 -0.40 26.62
CA THR A 451 -3.65 -1.11 26.87
C THR A 451 -4.74 -0.61 25.92
N LEU A 452 -5.37 -1.55 25.21
CA LEU A 452 -6.50 -1.31 24.32
C LEU A 452 -7.80 -1.75 25.02
N GLY A 453 -8.71 -0.81 25.24
CA GLY A 453 -10.07 -1.10 25.67
C GLY A 453 -10.97 -1.51 24.51
N ASN A 454 -12.14 -2.07 24.83
CA ASN A 454 -13.06 -2.62 23.82
C ASN A 454 -12.42 -3.74 22.97
N ALA A 455 -11.56 -4.54 23.59
CA ALA A 455 -10.80 -5.60 22.94
C ALA A 455 -11.64 -6.78 22.45
N GLU A 456 -12.97 -6.73 22.59
CA GLU A 456 -13.89 -7.67 21.94
C GLU A 456 -14.17 -7.33 20.46
N GLU A 457 -13.77 -6.14 20.00
CA GLU A 457 -14.10 -5.64 18.66
C GLU A 457 -13.02 -6.05 17.64
N TYR A 458 -13.42 -6.48 16.44
CA TYR A 458 -12.52 -6.92 15.37
C TYR A 458 -11.39 -5.90 15.11
N ASN A 459 -11.74 -4.61 14.91
CA ASN A 459 -10.76 -3.57 14.60
C ASN A 459 -9.72 -3.38 15.72
N VAL A 460 -10.13 -3.54 16.99
CA VAL A 460 -9.23 -3.38 18.14
C VAL A 460 -8.29 -4.57 18.23
N LEU A 461 -8.79 -5.80 18.04
CA LEU A 461 -7.98 -7.01 18.02
C LEU A 461 -6.96 -6.99 16.87
N LYS A 462 -7.38 -6.56 15.67
CA LYS A 462 -6.48 -6.47 14.52
C LYS A 462 -5.42 -5.39 14.71
N ALA A 463 -5.78 -4.24 15.27
CA ALA A 463 -4.80 -3.21 15.63
C ALA A 463 -3.79 -3.71 16.68
N ALA A 464 -4.23 -4.51 17.66
CA ALA A 464 -3.34 -5.14 18.62
C ALA A 464 -2.33 -6.08 17.95
N GLN A 465 -2.79 -6.89 16.99
CA GLN A 465 -1.93 -7.78 16.21
C GLN A 465 -0.85 -6.98 15.47
N ILE A 466 -1.23 -5.94 14.73
CA ILE A 466 -0.30 -5.09 13.98
C ILE A 466 0.72 -4.43 14.92
N LEU A 467 0.26 -3.85 16.04
CA LEU A 467 1.16 -3.20 17.00
C LEU A 467 2.21 -4.16 17.57
N TYR A 468 1.85 -5.43 17.78
CA TYR A 468 2.75 -6.46 18.30
C TYR A 468 3.71 -6.98 17.22
N GLU A 469 3.18 -7.41 16.07
CA GLU A 469 3.96 -8.00 14.97
C GLU A 469 4.96 -7.00 14.38
N GLU A 470 4.57 -5.73 14.25
CA GLU A 470 5.45 -4.66 13.77
C GLU A 470 6.44 -4.15 14.83
N GLY A 471 6.34 -4.60 16.08
CA GLY A 471 7.19 -4.14 17.17
C GLY A 471 6.97 -2.67 17.58
N ILE A 472 5.81 -2.09 17.24
CA ILE A 472 5.48 -0.68 17.57
C ILE A 472 5.20 -0.52 19.08
N ALA A 473 4.53 -1.51 19.68
CA ALA A 473 4.15 -1.49 21.09
C ALA A 473 4.06 -2.92 21.66
N PHE A 474 3.97 -3.02 23.00
CA PHE A 474 3.55 -4.24 23.70
C PHE A 474 2.07 -4.10 24.08
N PRO A 475 1.12 -4.53 23.23
CA PRO A 475 -0.29 -4.36 23.50
C PRO A 475 -0.79 -5.28 24.61
N SER A 476 -1.81 -4.83 25.33
CA SER A 476 -2.60 -5.65 26.26
C SER A 476 -4.08 -5.37 26.05
N LEU A 477 -4.91 -6.41 26.11
CA LEU A 477 -6.35 -6.34 25.81
C LEU A 477 -7.16 -6.18 27.09
N LEU A 478 -8.04 -5.17 27.18
CA LEU A 478 -8.89 -4.92 28.35
C LEU A 478 -10.36 -5.25 28.06
N GLY A 479 -10.87 -6.31 28.69
CA GLY A 479 -12.25 -6.76 28.55
C GLY A 479 -12.51 -8.15 29.13
N ASP A 480 -13.66 -8.74 28.82
CA ASP A 480 -14.02 -10.08 29.28
C ASP A 480 -13.09 -11.14 28.64
N LYS A 481 -12.37 -11.89 29.47
CA LYS A 481 -11.29 -12.78 29.03
C LYS A 481 -11.78 -13.91 28.14
N GLN A 482 -12.93 -14.49 28.46
CA GLN A 482 -13.49 -15.59 27.71
C GLN A 482 -13.99 -15.08 26.36
N TYR A 483 -14.74 -13.99 26.37
CA TYR A 483 -15.33 -13.42 25.15
C TYR A 483 -14.26 -12.92 24.17
N ILE A 484 -13.18 -12.31 24.67
CA ILE A 484 -12.04 -11.89 23.82
C ILE A 484 -11.42 -13.10 23.11
N LYS A 485 -11.15 -14.19 23.83
CA LYS A 485 -10.58 -15.41 23.24
C LYS A 485 -11.49 -16.01 22.17
N GLU A 486 -12.79 -16.06 22.42
CA GLU A 486 -13.79 -16.51 21.44
C GLU A 486 -13.79 -15.63 20.18
N GLN A 487 -13.68 -14.29 20.33
CA GLN A 487 -13.58 -13.40 19.17
C GLN A 487 -12.26 -13.55 18.42
N MET A 488 -11.14 -13.74 19.11
CA MET A 488 -9.84 -13.99 18.48
C MET A 488 -9.86 -15.25 17.62
N GLU A 489 -10.41 -16.36 18.13
CA GLU A 489 -10.57 -17.61 17.38
C GLU A 489 -11.50 -17.40 16.17
N ARG A 490 -12.64 -16.73 16.38
CA ARG A 490 -13.60 -16.43 15.31
C ARG A 490 -13.00 -15.61 14.17
N PHE A 491 -12.14 -14.65 14.49
CA PHE A 491 -11.50 -13.78 13.50
C PHE A 491 -10.17 -14.33 12.98
N GLY A 492 -9.74 -15.51 13.42
CA GLY A 492 -8.47 -16.11 13.00
C GLY A 492 -7.25 -15.32 13.48
N ILE A 493 -7.35 -14.61 14.60
CA ILE A 493 -6.28 -13.80 15.20
C ILE A 493 -5.55 -14.67 16.22
N ASN A 494 -4.38 -15.17 15.85
CA ASN A 494 -3.51 -15.94 16.75
C ASN A 494 -2.47 -15.01 17.38
N LEU A 495 -2.77 -14.49 18.56
CA LEU A 495 -1.93 -13.51 19.26
C LEU A 495 -1.75 -13.89 20.73
N ASP A 496 -0.50 -14.04 21.18
CA ASP A 496 -0.19 -14.34 22.57
C ASP A 496 0.20 -13.07 23.33
N ILE A 497 -0.81 -12.32 23.77
CA ILE A 497 -0.64 -11.07 24.53
C ILE A 497 -1.51 -11.05 25.79
N PRO A 498 -1.16 -10.23 26.81
CA PRO A 498 -1.93 -10.18 28.06
C PRO A 498 -3.39 -9.75 27.84
N ILE A 499 -4.33 -10.57 28.29
CA ILE A 499 -5.76 -10.23 28.38
C ILE A 499 -6.08 -9.93 29.85
N ILE A 500 -6.52 -8.70 30.11
CA ILE A 500 -6.83 -8.18 31.44
C ILE A 500 -8.35 -8.07 31.58
N ASP A 501 -8.91 -8.93 32.45
CA ASP A 501 -10.31 -8.87 32.80
C ASP A 501 -10.49 -8.25 34.19
N PRO A 502 -11.11 -7.06 34.29
CA PRO A 502 -11.34 -6.41 35.58
C PRO A 502 -12.12 -7.25 36.60
N SER A 503 -12.85 -8.26 36.16
CA SER A 503 -13.69 -9.12 37.00
C SER A 503 -13.05 -10.45 37.39
N ASP A 504 -12.01 -10.91 36.69
CA ASP A 504 -11.32 -12.18 36.90
C ASP A 504 -10.54 -12.21 38.23
N ASP A 505 -10.29 -13.39 38.80
CA ASP A 505 -9.70 -13.52 40.13
C ASP A 505 -8.23 -13.11 40.20
N ASP A 506 -7.51 -13.18 39.07
CA ASP A 506 -6.13 -12.70 38.94
C ASP A 506 -5.99 -11.18 39.19
N GLN A 507 -7.05 -10.39 38.95
CA GLN A 507 -7.09 -8.96 39.22
C GLN A 507 -7.53 -8.59 40.65
N LYS A 508 -7.68 -9.54 41.57
CA LYS A 508 -8.19 -9.27 42.94
C LYS A 508 -7.36 -8.25 43.72
N GLU A 509 -6.03 -8.33 43.66
CA GLU A 509 -5.17 -7.37 44.36
C GLU A 509 -5.17 -6.00 43.68
N ASN A 510 -5.14 -5.98 42.35
CA ASN A 510 -5.31 -4.75 41.57
C ASN A 510 -6.64 -4.06 41.87
N ARG A 511 -7.75 -4.81 41.96
CA ARG A 511 -9.04 -4.26 42.36
C ARG A 511 -9.00 -3.61 43.74
N LYS A 512 -8.30 -4.21 44.71
CA LYS A 512 -8.17 -3.64 46.06
C LYS A 512 -7.39 -2.33 46.03
N ARG A 513 -6.23 -2.34 45.37
CA ARG A 513 -5.34 -1.19 45.18
C ARG A 513 -6.03 -0.04 44.44
N TYR A 514 -6.62 -0.32 43.29
CA TYR A 514 -7.31 0.66 42.44
C TYR A 514 -8.55 1.24 43.12
N ARG A 515 -9.30 0.42 43.88
CA ARG A 515 -10.46 0.88 44.66
C ARG A 515 -10.04 1.91 45.70
N GLU A 516 -8.96 1.64 46.44
CA GLU A 516 -8.46 2.57 47.44
C GLU A 516 -8.02 3.89 46.80
N THR A 517 -7.30 3.84 45.68
CA THR A 517 -6.91 5.02 44.91
C THR A 517 -8.13 5.81 44.43
N LEU A 518 -9.09 5.15 43.78
CA LEU A 518 -10.31 5.79 43.27
C LEU A 518 -11.12 6.45 44.39
N TRP A 519 -11.26 5.76 45.52
CA TRP A 519 -11.94 6.31 46.69
C TRP A 519 -11.21 7.53 47.25
N LYS A 520 -9.89 7.45 47.48
CA LYS A 520 -9.08 8.58 47.98
C LYS A 520 -9.15 9.81 47.07
N LEU A 521 -9.11 9.61 45.74
CA LEU A 521 -9.21 10.69 44.76
C LEU A 521 -10.58 11.39 44.78
N ARG A 522 -11.65 10.65 45.13
CA ARG A 522 -13.03 11.08 44.87
C ARG A 522 -13.92 11.11 46.10
N GLN A 523 -13.41 10.82 47.30
CA GLN A 523 -14.20 10.77 48.54
C GLN A 523 -14.93 12.09 48.83
N ARG A 524 -14.29 13.24 48.55
CA ARG A 524 -14.91 14.57 48.68
C ARG A 524 -15.79 14.98 47.48
N LYS A 525 -15.93 14.10 46.48
CA LYS A 525 -16.75 14.28 45.28
C LYS A 525 -17.88 13.23 45.20
N GLY A 526 -18.32 12.70 46.35
CA GLY A 526 -19.45 11.78 46.46
C GLY A 526 -19.16 10.30 46.16
N MET A 527 -17.88 9.92 46.09
CA MET A 527 -17.44 8.52 45.96
C MET A 527 -17.31 7.88 47.34
N ASN A 528 -18.15 6.89 47.64
CA ASN A 528 -17.96 6.03 48.81
C ASN A 528 -17.27 4.71 48.39
N GLU A 529 -16.81 3.93 49.36
CA GLU A 529 -16.11 2.67 49.09
C GLU A 529 -16.97 1.67 48.30
N TYR A 530 -18.28 1.65 48.53
CA TYR A 530 -19.21 0.79 47.80
C TYR A 530 -19.24 1.13 46.30
N LYS A 531 -19.37 2.42 45.95
CA LYS A 531 -19.32 2.89 44.55
C LYS A 531 -17.95 2.59 43.93
N ALA A 532 -16.87 2.86 44.66
CA ALA A 532 -15.51 2.58 44.17
C ALA A 532 -15.31 1.08 43.88
N LYS A 533 -15.81 0.19 44.76
CA LYS A 533 -15.77 -1.27 44.57
C LYS A 533 -16.50 -1.70 43.29
N ARG A 534 -17.62 -1.07 42.96
CA ARG A 534 -18.39 -1.36 41.75
C ARG A 534 -17.69 -0.82 40.50
N TYR A 535 -17.23 0.44 40.53
CA TYR A 535 -16.63 1.08 39.35
C TYR A 535 -15.29 0.47 38.95
N VAL A 536 -14.49 0.01 39.90
CA VAL A 536 -13.23 -0.69 39.58
C VAL A 536 -13.46 -1.97 38.79
N ARG A 537 -14.62 -2.61 38.86
CA ARG A 537 -14.93 -3.76 37.99
C ARG A 537 -15.31 -3.37 36.55
N GLN A 538 -15.44 -2.08 36.27
CA GLN A 538 -15.77 -1.57 34.94
C GLN A 538 -14.50 -1.16 34.21
N ARG A 539 -14.33 -1.64 32.96
CA ARG A 539 -13.19 -1.29 32.09
C ARG A 539 -12.92 0.20 31.99
N ASP A 540 -13.97 1.04 31.97
CA ASP A 540 -13.85 2.49 31.83
C ASP A 540 -13.10 3.15 33.00
N TYR A 541 -13.14 2.57 34.21
CA TYR A 541 -12.34 3.03 35.36
C TYR A 541 -11.09 2.18 35.58
N PHE A 542 -11.15 0.88 35.31
CA PHE A 542 -10.01 -0.01 35.50
C PHE A 542 -8.83 0.40 34.60
N GLY A 543 -9.06 0.69 33.32
CA GLY A 543 -8.01 1.13 32.39
C GLY A 543 -7.28 2.40 32.85
N PRO A 544 -7.98 3.51 33.16
CA PRO A 544 -7.33 4.71 33.70
C PRO A 544 -6.59 4.45 35.03
N LEU A 545 -7.09 3.55 35.88
CA LEU A 545 -6.42 3.20 37.14
C LEU A 545 -5.15 2.39 36.88
N MET A 546 -5.15 1.46 35.93
CA MET A 546 -3.95 0.74 35.47
C MET A 546 -2.88 1.73 35.00
N LEU A 547 -3.26 2.68 34.15
CA LEU A 547 -2.35 3.71 33.66
C LEU A 547 -1.80 4.53 34.83
N ARG A 548 -2.66 5.00 35.74
CA ARG A 548 -2.24 5.77 36.93
C ARG A 548 -1.24 5.04 37.80
N HIS A 549 -1.38 3.73 37.94
CA HIS A 549 -0.51 2.90 38.75
C HIS A 549 0.76 2.42 38.01
N GLY A 550 0.91 2.73 36.72
CA GLY A 550 2.08 2.34 35.91
C GLY A 550 2.04 0.88 35.45
N ASP A 551 0.89 0.21 35.53
CA ASP A 551 0.72 -1.16 35.05
C ASP A 551 0.62 -1.22 33.52
N THR A 552 0.38 -0.07 32.89
CA THR A 552 0.51 0.17 31.45
C THR A 552 1.13 1.55 31.23
N ASP A 553 1.82 1.73 30.11
CA ASP A 553 2.51 2.99 29.80
C ASP A 553 1.60 3.95 29.02
N GLY A 554 0.57 3.44 28.34
CA GLY A 554 -0.46 4.24 27.67
C GLY A 554 -1.80 3.50 27.49
N LEU A 555 -2.88 4.26 27.25
CA LEU A 555 -4.24 3.74 27.21
C LEU A 555 -5.04 4.27 26.00
N ILE A 556 -5.63 3.37 25.23
CA ILE A 556 -6.56 3.69 24.13
C ILE A 556 -7.94 3.09 24.45
N VAL A 557 -9.00 3.91 24.44
CA VAL A 557 -10.37 3.49 24.82
C VAL A 557 -11.44 4.16 23.96
N GLY A 558 -12.66 3.62 23.96
CA GLY A 558 -13.85 4.37 23.51
C GLY A 558 -14.43 3.97 22.16
N PHE A 559 -14.00 2.85 21.58
CA PHE A 559 -14.44 2.37 20.26
C PHE A 559 -15.97 2.26 20.11
N SER A 560 -16.70 1.83 21.16
CA SER A 560 -18.13 1.52 21.08
C SER A 560 -19.06 2.47 21.83
N LYS A 561 -18.55 3.52 22.48
CA LYS A 561 -19.35 4.43 23.33
C LYS A 561 -19.24 5.88 22.88
N ASN A 562 -20.23 6.68 23.27
CA ASN A 562 -20.16 8.13 23.10
C ASN A 562 -18.93 8.69 23.83
N TYR A 563 -18.13 9.48 23.10
CA TYR A 563 -16.89 10.14 23.54
C TYR A 563 -16.97 10.74 24.96
N THR A 564 -18.04 11.48 25.28
CA THR A 564 -18.19 12.15 26.59
C THR A 564 -18.28 11.16 27.75
N SER A 565 -18.91 10.00 27.53
CA SER A 565 -19.08 8.98 28.58
C SER A 565 -17.76 8.28 28.92
N VAL A 566 -16.87 8.14 27.94
CA VAL A 566 -15.55 7.51 28.08
C VAL A 566 -14.53 8.48 28.64
N LEU A 567 -14.59 9.75 28.20
CA LEU A 567 -13.67 10.78 28.66
C LEU A 567 -13.84 11.07 30.15
N ARG A 568 -15.06 11.06 30.68
CA ARG A 568 -15.32 11.41 32.09
C ARG A 568 -14.48 10.56 33.06
N PRO A 569 -14.54 9.21 33.08
CA PRO A 569 -13.68 8.37 33.93
C PRO A 569 -12.19 8.68 33.83
N VAL A 570 -11.69 8.95 32.62
CA VAL A 570 -10.30 9.36 32.39
C VAL A 570 -9.96 10.63 33.19
N LEU A 571 -10.81 11.66 33.11
CA LEU A 571 -10.63 12.93 33.86
C LEU A 571 -10.84 12.78 35.37
N GLU A 572 -11.56 11.74 35.80
CA GLU A 572 -11.75 11.46 37.22
C GLU A 572 -10.51 10.85 37.87
N VAL A 573 -9.68 10.16 37.08
CA VAL A 573 -8.55 9.34 37.54
C VAL A 573 -7.20 9.93 37.17
N ILE A 574 -7.02 10.38 35.94
CA ILE A 574 -5.76 10.92 35.41
C ILE A 574 -5.69 12.41 35.73
N GLU A 575 -4.59 12.82 36.35
CA GLU A 575 -4.33 14.23 36.64
C GLU A 575 -4.04 15.04 35.38
N LYS A 576 -4.42 16.31 35.40
CA LYS A 576 -3.93 17.28 34.43
C LYS A 576 -2.43 17.53 34.66
N ASP A 577 -1.72 17.88 33.60
CA ASP A 577 -0.30 18.22 33.70
C ASP A 577 -0.09 19.55 34.46
N LYS A 578 1.13 19.80 34.94
CA LYS A 578 1.45 21.01 35.70
C LYS A 578 1.19 22.26 34.85
N GLY A 579 0.40 23.20 35.39
CA GLY A 579 0.05 24.44 34.70
C GLY A 579 -1.02 24.28 33.61
N VAL A 580 -1.76 23.16 33.60
CA VAL A 580 -2.90 22.92 32.70
C VAL A 580 -4.22 23.00 33.49
N ASP A 581 -5.00 24.05 33.20
CA ASP A 581 -6.32 24.25 33.83
C ASP A 581 -7.44 23.53 33.06
N LYS A 582 -7.32 23.41 31.73
CA LYS A 582 -8.24 22.65 30.87
C LYS A 582 -7.46 21.82 29.86
N ILE A 583 -8.00 20.64 29.57
CA ILE A 583 -7.49 19.74 28.53
C ILE A 583 -8.09 20.11 27.17
N ALA A 584 -7.49 19.64 26.08
CA ALA A 584 -7.96 19.87 24.71
C ALA A 584 -7.73 18.65 23.83
N ALA A 585 -8.39 18.58 22.68
CA ALA A 585 -8.19 17.54 21.68
C ALA A 585 -7.65 18.13 20.38
N MET A 586 -6.71 17.44 19.75
CA MET A 586 -6.15 17.82 18.46
C MET A 586 -6.41 16.73 17.41
N MET A 587 -6.74 17.13 16.19
CA MET A 587 -6.72 16.26 15.01
C MET A 587 -5.48 16.55 14.19
N MET A 588 -4.81 15.51 13.71
CA MET A 588 -3.77 15.60 12.70
C MET A 588 -4.39 15.21 11.35
N ILE A 589 -4.30 16.11 10.38
CA ILE A 589 -4.79 15.94 9.01
C ILE A 589 -3.57 15.74 8.12
N LEU A 590 -3.46 14.58 7.49
CA LEU A 590 -2.40 14.23 6.57
C LEU A 590 -2.88 14.52 5.16
N SER A 591 -2.27 15.53 4.52
CA SER A 591 -2.54 15.94 3.15
C SER A 591 -1.29 15.77 2.27
N GLU A 592 -1.48 15.69 0.95
CA GLU A 592 -0.43 15.43 -0.04
C GLU A 592 0.77 16.37 0.03
N LYS A 593 0.60 17.55 0.63
CA LYS A 593 1.65 18.56 0.77
C LYS A 593 2.37 18.44 2.11
N LYS A 594 1.64 18.55 3.23
CA LYS A 594 2.18 18.62 4.61
C LYS A 594 1.13 18.21 5.65
N PRO A 595 1.56 17.76 6.85
CA PRO A 595 0.66 17.54 7.99
C PRO A 595 0.12 18.87 8.53
N ILE A 596 -1.17 18.88 8.85
CA ILE A 596 -1.89 20.02 9.42
C ILE A 596 -2.53 19.60 10.75
N PHE A 597 -2.56 20.50 11.73
CA PHE A 597 -3.06 20.22 13.08
C PHE A 597 -4.22 21.13 13.46
N PHE A 598 -5.36 20.57 13.83
CA PHE A 598 -6.54 21.32 14.25
C PHE A 598 -6.79 21.13 15.75
N ALA A 599 -6.93 22.21 16.52
CA ALA A 599 -7.24 22.20 17.95
C ALA A 599 -8.20 23.34 18.31
N ASP A 600 -9.11 23.28 19.29
CA ASP A 600 -9.63 22.10 19.98
C ASP A 600 -10.87 21.56 19.27
N THR A 601 -10.80 20.32 18.80
CA THR A 601 -11.84 19.73 17.93
C THR A 601 -12.95 18.99 18.67
N SER A 602 -12.82 18.77 19.98
CA SER A 602 -13.68 17.77 20.65
C SER A 602 -14.02 18.03 22.12
N ILE A 603 -13.40 19.01 22.81
CA ILE A 603 -13.58 19.15 24.27
C ILE A 603 -14.20 20.50 24.68
N ASN A 604 -13.58 21.62 24.35
CA ASN A 604 -13.97 22.94 24.87
C ASN A 604 -15.01 23.60 23.98
N GLN A 605 -16.29 23.60 24.41
CA GLN A 605 -17.41 24.21 23.67
C GLN A 605 -17.15 25.68 23.31
N ASN A 606 -16.98 26.53 24.32
CA ASN A 606 -16.71 27.96 24.16
C ASN A 606 -15.52 28.36 25.04
N PRO A 607 -14.27 28.16 24.58
CA PRO A 607 -13.08 28.50 25.36
C PRO A 607 -12.99 30.01 25.57
N THR A 608 -12.53 30.42 26.76
CA THR A 608 -12.14 31.81 27.07
C THR A 608 -10.81 32.17 26.40
N ALA A 609 -10.39 33.45 26.45
CA ALA A 609 -9.09 33.85 25.92
C ALA A 609 -7.94 33.12 26.63
N GLU A 610 -8.04 32.95 27.94
CA GLU A 610 -7.07 32.22 28.76
C GLU A 610 -7.06 30.71 28.43
N ASP A 611 -8.22 30.13 28.12
CA ASP A 611 -8.30 28.75 27.63
C ASP A 611 -7.62 28.61 26.25
N LEU A 612 -7.82 29.56 25.33
CA LEU A 612 -7.19 29.56 24.01
C LEU A 612 -5.66 29.64 24.10
N VAL A 613 -5.13 30.44 25.03
CA VAL A 613 -3.69 30.49 25.36
C VAL A 613 -3.20 29.10 25.77
N ASN A 614 -3.93 28.42 26.66
CA ASN A 614 -3.57 27.07 27.11
C ASN A 614 -3.65 26.03 25.99
N ILE A 615 -4.66 26.12 25.12
CA ILE A 615 -4.81 25.24 23.94
C ILE A 615 -3.63 25.42 22.98
N ALA A 616 -3.25 26.66 22.66
CA ALA A 616 -2.13 26.95 21.78
C ALA A 616 -0.81 26.37 22.31
N LYS A 617 -0.55 26.52 23.62
CA LYS A 617 0.64 25.92 24.26
C LYS A 617 0.64 24.39 24.18
N MET A 618 -0.50 23.77 24.45
CA MET A 618 -0.65 22.32 24.36
C MET A 618 -0.42 21.82 22.93
N ALA A 619 -0.95 22.55 21.94
CA ALA A 619 -0.72 22.25 20.53
C ALA A 619 0.77 22.38 20.16
N GLU A 620 1.45 23.45 20.58
CA GLU A 620 2.88 23.65 20.34
C GLU A 620 3.73 22.47 20.85
N ILE A 621 3.49 22.06 22.11
CA ILE A 621 4.21 20.96 22.75
C ILE A 621 3.95 19.63 22.03
N THR A 622 2.73 19.41 21.54
CA THR A 622 2.34 18.17 20.87
C THR A 622 2.90 18.12 19.45
N VAL A 623 2.82 19.21 18.69
CA VAL A 623 3.38 19.29 17.33
C VAL A 623 4.90 19.14 17.35
N LYS A 624 5.60 19.79 18.29
CA LYS A 624 7.04 19.60 18.49
C LYS A 624 7.42 18.16 18.82
N SER A 625 6.54 17.38 19.46
CA SER A 625 6.84 15.96 19.73
C SER A 625 6.91 15.10 18.47
N PHE A 626 6.27 15.54 17.38
CA PHE A 626 6.37 14.91 16.05
C PHE A 626 7.57 15.44 15.24
N ALA A 627 8.50 16.17 15.88
CA ALA A 627 9.65 16.82 15.22
C ALA A 627 9.26 17.82 14.11
N ILE A 628 8.08 18.43 14.25
CA ILE A 628 7.57 19.47 13.35
C ILE A 628 7.62 20.80 14.11
N GLU A 629 8.12 21.86 13.47
CA GLU A 629 8.09 23.20 14.05
C GLU A 629 6.67 23.78 13.93
N PRO A 630 5.98 24.08 15.05
CA PRO A 630 4.63 24.60 15.03
C PRO A 630 4.60 26.06 14.58
N ARG A 631 3.72 26.35 13.62
CA ARG A 631 3.36 27.70 13.20
C ARG A 631 1.85 27.85 13.41
N ILE A 632 1.49 28.55 14.48
CA ILE A 632 0.15 28.51 15.05
C ILE A 632 -0.68 29.71 14.56
N ALA A 633 -1.74 29.43 13.82
CA ALA A 633 -2.77 30.41 13.50
C ALA A 633 -3.90 30.32 14.54
N MET A 634 -4.13 31.41 15.25
CA MET A 634 -5.31 31.57 16.10
C MET A 634 -6.46 32.03 15.20
N LEU A 635 -7.43 31.14 14.98
CA LEU A 635 -8.44 31.34 13.94
C LEU A 635 -9.53 32.32 14.36
N GLY A 636 -9.93 33.17 13.42
CA GLY A 636 -11.08 34.06 13.49
C GLY A 636 -11.85 34.05 12.18
N PHE A 637 -12.98 34.75 12.15
CA PHE A 637 -13.67 35.03 10.88
C PHE A 637 -13.23 36.36 10.26
N GLU A 638 -12.38 37.13 10.96
CA GLU A 638 -11.79 38.41 10.55
C GLU A 638 -10.27 38.27 10.57
N ASN A 639 -9.58 39.18 9.89
CA ASN A 639 -8.11 39.26 9.87
C ASN A 639 -7.65 40.48 10.65
N PHE A 640 -7.17 40.28 11.89
CA PHE A 640 -6.55 41.29 12.76
C PHE A 640 -7.39 42.57 13.00
N ALA A 641 -8.73 42.44 12.98
CA ALA A 641 -9.66 43.55 13.12
C ALA A 641 -10.29 43.66 14.51
N ALA A 642 -10.39 42.54 15.24
CA ALA A 642 -10.94 42.43 16.58
C ALA A 642 -12.30 43.13 16.77
N ILE A 643 -13.22 43.04 15.80
CA ILE A 643 -14.50 43.77 15.85
C ILE A 643 -15.53 42.96 16.63
N SER A 644 -15.66 41.68 16.29
CA SER A 644 -16.64 40.79 16.92
C SER A 644 -16.19 40.30 18.29
N ASP A 645 -17.13 39.81 19.10
CA ASP A 645 -16.80 39.24 20.42
C ASP A 645 -15.87 38.02 20.31
N THR A 646 -16.05 37.19 19.27
CA THR A 646 -15.17 36.06 18.99
C THR A 646 -13.78 36.53 18.60
N SER A 647 -13.66 37.53 17.73
CA SER A 647 -12.39 38.10 17.29
C SER A 647 -11.65 38.78 18.45
N LYS A 648 -12.34 39.59 19.26
CA LYS A 648 -11.77 40.22 20.48
C LYS A 648 -11.21 39.19 21.46
N LYS A 649 -11.92 38.08 21.62
CA LYS A 649 -11.48 36.98 22.49
C LYS A 649 -10.18 36.34 21.98
N VAL A 650 -10.09 36.12 20.66
CA VAL A 650 -8.89 35.56 20.03
C VAL A 650 -7.73 36.56 20.04
N ALA A 651 -7.97 37.82 19.68
CA ALA A 651 -7.00 38.91 19.78
C ALA A 651 -6.40 39.04 21.19
N LYS A 652 -7.27 38.97 22.22
CA LYS A 652 -6.83 38.97 23.63
C LYS A 652 -5.92 37.77 23.94
N ALA A 653 -6.26 36.57 23.43
CA ALA A 653 -5.42 35.39 23.60
C ALA A 653 -4.05 35.54 22.93
N VAL A 654 -4.00 36.09 21.71
CA VAL A 654 -2.76 36.37 20.97
C VAL A 654 -1.89 37.38 21.72
N SER A 655 -2.49 38.45 22.25
CA SER A 655 -1.77 39.44 23.07
C SER A 655 -1.09 38.79 24.28
N ILE A 656 -1.81 37.92 25.00
CA ILE A 656 -1.25 37.19 26.16
C ILE A 656 -0.12 36.25 25.71
N LEU A 657 -0.26 35.57 24.56
CA LEU A 657 0.76 34.68 24.02
C LEU A 657 2.03 35.43 23.63
N HIS A 658 1.89 36.60 23.00
CA HIS A 658 3.02 37.45 22.62
C HIS A 658 3.78 37.99 23.83
N GLU A 659 3.07 38.37 24.89
CA GLU A 659 3.67 38.86 26.13
C GLU A 659 4.39 37.75 26.91
N LYS A 660 3.71 36.60 27.14
CA LYS A 660 4.23 35.54 28.02
C LYS A 660 5.14 34.53 27.30
N TYR A 661 4.99 34.37 25.99
CA TYR A 661 5.71 33.39 25.18
C TYR A 661 6.26 34.05 23.89
N PRO A 662 7.14 35.05 24.00
CA PRO A 662 7.55 35.88 22.87
C PRO A 662 8.22 35.11 21.72
N LYS A 663 8.83 33.95 22.02
CA LYS A 663 9.49 33.05 21.06
C LYS A 663 8.53 32.13 20.29
N MET A 664 7.28 32.04 20.71
CA MET A 664 6.29 31.17 20.06
C MET A 664 5.89 31.79 18.72
N ILE A 665 5.90 30.97 17.66
CA ILE A 665 5.45 31.38 16.33
C ILE A 665 3.93 31.24 16.29
N VAL A 666 3.24 32.26 16.78
CA VAL A 666 1.78 32.30 16.89
C VAL A 666 1.24 33.68 16.55
N ASP A 667 0.18 33.73 15.76
CA ASP A 667 -0.51 34.98 15.47
C ASP A 667 -1.99 34.78 15.10
N GLY A 668 -2.72 35.89 15.04
CA GLY A 668 -4.13 35.98 14.71
C GLY A 668 -4.80 37.14 15.45
N GLU A 669 -6.12 37.23 15.46
CA GLU A 669 -7.07 36.37 14.76
C GLU A 669 -6.94 36.48 13.23
N ILE A 670 -7.04 35.34 12.55
CA ILE A 670 -6.87 35.27 11.10
C ILE A 670 -7.81 34.21 10.51
N GLN A 671 -8.29 34.44 9.30
CA GLN A 671 -9.08 33.48 8.54
C GLN A 671 -8.23 32.29 8.07
N PRO A 672 -8.79 31.07 7.98
CA PRO A 672 -8.04 29.87 7.62
C PRO A 672 -7.34 29.95 6.26
N ASP A 673 -8.00 30.47 5.23
CA ASP A 673 -7.48 30.60 3.87
C ASP A 673 -6.31 31.58 3.77
N PHE A 674 -6.36 32.69 4.53
CA PHE A 674 -5.23 33.61 4.69
C PHE A 674 -4.06 32.94 5.40
N ALA A 675 -4.30 32.25 6.52
CA ALA A 675 -3.24 31.57 7.27
C ALA A 675 -2.54 30.44 6.49
N MET A 676 -3.19 29.89 5.46
CA MET A 676 -2.66 28.82 4.60
C MET A 676 -1.92 29.31 3.36
N ASN A 677 -1.97 30.60 3.03
CA ASN A 677 -1.45 31.16 1.80
C ASN A 677 -0.33 32.18 2.06
N SER A 678 0.85 31.97 1.47
CA SER A 678 2.02 32.85 1.63
C SER A 678 1.78 34.27 1.13
N ASP A 679 1.03 34.40 0.04
CA ASP A 679 0.77 35.69 -0.61
C ASP A 679 -0.22 36.49 0.24
N HIS A 680 -1.27 35.83 0.73
CA HIS A 680 -2.24 36.46 1.64
C HIS A 680 -1.60 36.87 2.98
N LEU A 681 -0.67 36.06 3.50
CA LEU A 681 0.09 36.44 4.71
C LEU A 681 1.00 37.64 4.49
N SER A 682 1.48 37.86 3.26
CA SER A 682 2.35 38.99 2.93
C SER A 682 1.66 40.35 3.07
N ASP A 683 0.33 40.38 3.02
CA ASP A 683 -0.49 41.57 3.30
C ASP A 683 -0.38 42.03 4.77
N TYR A 684 0.07 41.14 5.67
CA TYR A 684 0.21 41.38 7.10
C TYR A 684 1.66 41.18 7.57
N PRO A 685 2.61 42.04 7.16
CA PRO A 685 4.05 41.85 7.42
C PRO A 685 4.43 41.94 8.90
N PHE A 686 3.55 42.48 9.74
CA PHE A 686 3.72 42.51 11.20
C PHE A 686 3.46 41.14 11.87
N SER A 687 2.78 40.22 11.17
CA SER A 687 2.44 38.91 11.70
C SER A 687 3.69 38.07 11.98
N LYS A 688 3.75 37.44 13.15
CA LYS A 688 4.81 36.49 13.50
C LYS A 688 4.82 35.24 12.60
N LEU A 689 3.73 34.99 11.86
CA LEU A 689 3.71 33.95 10.83
C LEU A 689 4.55 34.31 9.59
N GLY A 690 4.89 35.58 9.37
CA GLY A 690 5.65 36.02 8.20
C GLY A 690 5.03 35.52 6.90
N THR A 691 5.84 35.15 5.90
CA THR A 691 5.36 34.63 4.60
C THR A 691 5.22 33.10 4.55
N THR A 692 5.42 32.41 5.68
CA THR A 692 5.36 30.95 5.72
C THR A 692 4.04 30.49 6.33
N PRO A 693 3.20 29.74 5.59
CA PRO A 693 1.89 29.27 6.05
C PRO A 693 1.90 28.58 7.41
N ALA A 694 0.80 28.75 8.15
CA ALA A 694 0.56 28.03 9.39
C ALA A 694 0.35 26.54 9.13
N ASN A 695 0.78 25.70 10.07
CA ASN A 695 0.53 24.26 10.05
C ASN A 695 -0.34 23.81 11.23
N THR A 696 -0.58 24.70 12.20
CA THR A 696 -1.34 24.42 13.41
C THR A 696 -2.42 25.48 13.56
N PHE A 697 -3.67 25.06 13.71
CA PHE A 697 -4.84 25.92 13.67
C PHE A 697 -5.61 25.78 14.98
N VAL A 698 -5.68 26.87 15.74
CA VAL A 698 -6.42 26.94 17.00
C VAL A 698 -7.76 27.63 16.77
N PHE A 699 -8.83 26.85 16.78
CA PHE A 699 -10.20 27.27 16.52
C PHE A 699 -10.80 28.02 17.72
N PRO A 700 -11.70 29.00 17.47
CA PRO A 700 -12.28 29.83 18.51
C PRO A 700 -13.36 29.12 19.36
N ASN A 701 -13.95 28.03 18.86
CA ASN A 701 -14.98 27.22 19.55
C ASN A 701 -15.04 25.79 18.98
N LEU A 702 -15.76 24.91 19.68
CA LEU A 702 -15.88 23.50 19.32
C LEU A 702 -16.59 23.29 17.99
N GLU A 703 -17.68 24.02 17.73
CA GLU A 703 -18.52 23.83 16.54
C GLU A 703 -17.72 24.07 15.26
N SER A 704 -16.94 25.17 15.21
CA SER A 704 -16.08 25.48 14.07
C SER A 704 -15.03 24.39 13.85
N ALA A 705 -14.34 23.97 14.92
CA ALA A 705 -13.31 22.93 14.84
C ALA A 705 -13.89 21.57 14.41
N ASN A 706 -15.01 21.16 15.01
CA ASN A 706 -15.60 19.85 14.82
C ASN A 706 -16.19 19.68 13.43
N LEU A 707 -16.88 20.70 12.92
CA LEU A 707 -17.46 20.67 11.58
C LEU A 707 -16.36 20.68 10.51
N SER A 708 -15.31 21.50 10.65
CA SER A 708 -14.22 21.59 9.68
C SER A 708 -13.53 20.25 9.43
N TYR A 709 -13.06 19.54 10.47
CA TYR A 709 -12.38 18.26 10.23
C TYR A 709 -13.33 17.15 9.78
N LYS A 710 -14.61 17.17 10.20
CA LYS A 710 -15.59 16.17 9.77
C LYS A 710 -15.95 16.30 8.29
N ILE A 711 -16.01 17.52 7.77
CA ILE A 711 -16.17 17.77 6.33
C ILE A 711 -14.97 17.19 5.58
N ILE A 712 -13.74 17.48 6.03
CA ILE A 712 -12.51 16.92 5.43
C ILE A 712 -12.54 15.39 5.44
N ARG A 713 -12.87 14.78 6.60
CA ARG A 713 -13.00 13.32 6.74
C ARG A 713 -14.07 12.75 5.81
N GLY A 714 -15.22 13.43 5.68
CA GLY A 714 -16.32 13.00 4.82
C GLY A 714 -15.99 13.07 3.32
N MET A 715 -15.21 14.07 2.91
CA MET A 715 -14.73 14.21 1.53
C MET A 715 -13.65 13.19 1.15
N LYS A 716 -13.05 12.50 2.13
CA LYS A 716 -11.95 11.54 1.95
C LYS A 716 -10.74 12.11 1.19
N VAL A 717 -10.51 13.43 1.31
CA VAL A 717 -9.39 14.14 0.67
C VAL A 717 -8.10 14.11 1.48
N ALA A 718 -8.15 13.60 2.71
CA ALA A 718 -7.02 13.52 3.63
C ALA A 718 -7.25 12.44 4.69
N GLN A 719 -6.19 11.79 5.16
CA GLN A 719 -6.24 10.89 6.31
C GLN A 719 -6.30 11.72 7.60
N VAL A 720 -7.12 11.29 8.56
CA VAL A 720 -7.31 12.00 9.85
C VAL A 720 -6.87 11.10 10.99
N ILE A 721 -5.93 11.57 11.81
CA ILE A 721 -5.46 10.89 13.04
C ILE A 721 -5.91 11.70 14.26
N GLY A 722 -6.65 11.06 15.15
CA GLY A 722 -7.10 11.66 16.42
C GLY A 722 -8.51 11.23 16.82
N PRO A 723 -9.08 11.84 17.88
CA PRO A 723 -8.53 12.97 18.62
C PRO A 723 -7.37 12.61 19.55
N ILE A 724 -6.27 13.35 19.41
CA ILE A 724 -5.12 13.30 20.31
C ILE A 724 -5.44 14.15 21.54
N LEU A 725 -5.61 13.51 22.70
CA LEU A 725 -5.87 14.22 23.95
C LEU A 725 -4.59 14.89 24.47
N MET A 726 -4.71 16.17 24.81
CA MET A 726 -3.62 17.02 25.30
C MET A 726 -3.90 17.50 26.73
N GLY A 727 -2.83 17.72 27.50
CA GLY A 727 -2.89 18.35 28.83
C GLY A 727 -3.09 17.40 30.01
N LEU A 728 -3.08 16.09 29.78
CA LEU A 728 -3.06 15.08 30.84
C LEU A 728 -1.62 14.68 31.19
N LYS A 729 -1.41 14.25 32.44
CA LYS A 729 -0.10 13.85 32.98
C LYS A 729 0.40 12.49 32.44
N GLN A 730 -0.49 11.68 31.89
CA GLN A 730 -0.19 10.34 31.36
C GLN A 730 -0.86 10.16 29.99
N PRO A 731 -0.29 9.34 29.10
CA PRO A 731 -0.75 9.21 27.72
C PRO A 731 -2.02 8.34 27.65
N VAL A 732 -3.15 9.01 27.45
CA VAL A 732 -4.45 8.37 27.27
C VAL A 732 -5.18 9.07 26.14
N HIS A 733 -5.73 8.29 25.20
CA HIS A 733 -6.48 8.82 24.07
C HIS A 733 -7.81 8.08 23.92
N VAL A 734 -8.80 8.81 23.40
CA VAL A 734 -10.17 8.31 23.25
C VAL A 734 -10.48 8.23 21.76
N LEU A 735 -10.79 7.03 21.29
CA LEU A 735 -11.16 6.76 19.91
C LEU A 735 -12.50 7.39 19.56
N GLN A 736 -12.71 7.60 18.26
CA GLN A 736 -14.04 7.87 17.75
C GLN A 736 -14.79 6.55 17.57
N MET A 737 -16.12 6.64 17.60
CA MET A 737 -16.94 5.46 17.30
C MET A 737 -16.65 4.98 15.89
N ARG A 738 -16.45 3.65 15.75
CA ARG A 738 -16.15 2.98 14.48
C ARG A 738 -14.85 3.45 13.82
N SER A 739 -13.81 3.73 14.60
CA SER A 739 -12.48 3.98 14.05
C SER A 739 -11.95 2.80 13.23
N SER A 740 -11.24 3.07 12.14
CA SER A 740 -10.58 2.01 11.36
C SER A 740 -9.38 1.44 12.13
N VAL A 741 -8.86 0.30 11.68
CA VAL A 741 -7.66 -0.30 12.26
C VAL A 741 -6.47 0.65 12.18
N ASP A 742 -6.25 1.31 11.04
CA ASP A 742 -5.19 2.30 10.88
C ASP A 742 -5.32 3.48 11.85
N GLU A 743 -6.54 3.98 12.07
CA GLU A 743 -6.78 5.06 13.04
C GLU A 743 -6.37 4.62 14.46
N ILE A 744 -6.64 3.36 14.83
CA ILE A 744 -6.27 2.79 16.14
C ILE A 744 -4.75 2.62 16.24
N VAL A 745 -4.09 2.04 15.23
CA VAL A 745 -2.64 1.84 15.19
C VAL A 745 -1.91 3.18 15.25
N ASN A 746 -2.37 4.17 14.49
CA ASN A 746 -1.77 5.50 14.46
C ASN A 746 -1.94 6.22 15.80
N LEU A 747 -3.11 6.15 16.42
CA LEU A 747 -3.34 6.78 17.73
C LEU A 747 -2.56 6.06 18.85
N ALA A 748 -2.43 4.73 18.78
CA ALA A 748 -1.57 3.96 19.68
C ALA A 748 -0.09 4.32 19.50
N THR A 749 0.37 4.52 18.26
CA THR A 749 1.71 5.02 17.95
C THR A 749 1.95 6.39 18.59
N VAL A 750 0.98 7.31 18.51
CA VAL A 750 1.04 8.61 19.21
C VAL A 750 1.16 8.42 20.73
N ALA A 751 0.41 7.48 21.32
CA ALA A 751 0.50 7.19 22.75
C ALA A 751 1.88 6.66 23.17
N VAL A 752 2.50 5.80 22.35
CA VAL A 752 3.88 5.31 22.56
C VAL A 752 4.87 6.47 22.55
N LEU A 753 4.79 7.35 21.56
CA LEU A 753 5.68 8.52 21.45
C LEU A 753 5.50 9.48 22.64
N ASP A 754 4.27 9.72 23.10
CA ASP A 754 4.02 10.53 24.29
C ASP A 754 4.60 9.87 25.56
N ALA A 755 4.43 8.55 25.71
CA ALA A 755 5.01 7.78 26.81
C ALA A 755 6.56 7.87 26.83
N GLN A 756 7.22 7.63 25.68
CA GLN A 756 8.66 7.74 25.51
C GLN A 756 9.18 9.14 25.90
N ARG A 757 8.52 10.19 25.40
CA ARG A 757 8.89 11.59 25.69
C ARG A 757 8.83 11.89 27.18
N ARG A 758 7.80 11.40 27.88
CA ARG A 758 7.61 11.63 29.32
C ARG A 758 8.65 10.88 30.16
N GLU A 759 9.05 9.69 29.74
CA GLU A 759 10.14 8.95 30.37
C GLU A 759 11.46 9.73 30.29
N SER A 760 11.81 10.27 29.11
CA SER A 760 13.03 11.05 28.92
C SER A 760 13.09 12.38 29.68
N LYS A 761 11.95 12.95 30.10
CA LYS A 761 11.90 14.15 30.95
C LYS A 761 12.08 13.85 32.44
N ASN A 762 11.86 12.61 32.86
CA ASN A 762 11.98 12.18 34.24
C ASN A 762 13.35 11.54 34.56
N LYS A 763 14.16 11.27 33.53
CA LYS A 763 15.61 11.02 33.62
C LYS A 763 16.35 12.34 33.57
#